data_AF-A0A914T7P1-F1
#
_entry.id   AF-A0A914T7P1-F1
#
_cell.length_a   1.000
_cell.length_b   1.000
_cell.length_c   1.000
_cell.angle_alpha   90.00
_cell.angle_beta   90.00
_cell.angle_gamma   90.00
#
_symmetry.space_group_name_H-M   'P 1'
#
loop_
_entity.id
_entity.type
_entity.pdbx_description
1 polymer ?
#
loop_
_entity_poly.entity_id
_entity_poly.type
_entity_poly.pdbx_seq_one_letter_code
_entity_poly.pdbx_strand_id
1 'polypeptide(L)'
;MCAKKVNAETIFSKAQNLTGFGKMWIVNEAASQASNLPKGFLSVHLKQNAVSALRDALIVLKNGVKILEKFNGTILPPAQCSNTSISNEWTNTVGTMFYRHLISSTIFGAKNQIKFNSKGDRISIAYEILNRQFEKFLVVGFCNDEGDLFLEETAIIWPGSTKIKPLEITLPKHLRAVTVAGDAPFVYIFEVDDPHKCSTFNIIPIDDVYVPGPWLPCPIHRHGSTTIYCCAGYAIDLLSNLSISEPGATIDTGFTFELHLNTSYGIVQLGENGYTLNGLIGELDADLADIAVGALTINSEREQYIDFSEPWLYHGIRILEKWVRKPKDSPMQSFMQPLKPSLWYTLLTAVVLVGLTIYVLDLKSPFDRFYHARNVQIDPDDPFWEKTEDDRVTFGEAMWFVWGVLLNSGVCEKTPRSFSARILGLVWCGFVMITTASYTANLAAFLVLETPEKSLTGVNDPRLRNPSTNFSYATVLDTNTYQYFKRHVELSTMFRKMEGHNVRDPKEAIDALLNGTLGAFIWDSTRLDFEAMKNCELRTRGALFGRSAYGIGLQKHSPWTPHITNAILRLSENGMMEALDAKWINGAGKKPCIYEKHKSPARLALANMRDIFVLVAGGILLGAIFCVMEVKIGNKKRRDLKRNQLARSYANMWARKTLRRKRSALLSPPLVPRKYSEIVVRANNKDHTNNSKLGFHRNSDPRLSSKAKPHRIRPDHNFTTKSVKCYCSRCRNAVDTLPRPVVGRFTYISVAFCILTFLWPCAPLPCFLTAFADYVHYCPECGHIIGRFRRGGSPKFYV
;
A
#
# COMPACT_ATOMS: atom_id res chain seq x y z
N MET A 1 -66.06 4.02 -13.95
CA MET A 1 -66.28 2.56 -14.01
C MET A 1 -67.22 2.23 -15.15
N CYS A 2 -66.79 1.36 -16.06
CA CYS A 2 -67.59 0.89 -17.18
C CYS A 2 -67.82 -0.61 -17.03
N ALA A 3 -69.06 -1.01 -16.74
CA ALA A 3 -69.41 -2.41 -16.59
C ALA A 3 -70.83 -2.67 -17.08
N LYS A 4 -71.13 -3.95 -17.37
CA LYS A 4 -72.51 -4.42 -17.53
C LYS A 4 -73.17 -4.52 -16.16
N LYS A 5 -74.50 -4.47 -16.10
CA LYS A 5 -75.30 -4.54 -14.86
C LYS A 5 -74.83 -5.64 -13.89
N VAL A 6 -74.74 -6.90 -14.35
CA VAL A 6 -74.35 -8.05 -13.51
C VAL A 6 -72.94 -7.88 -12.92
N ASN A 7 -71.99 -7.45 -13.74
CA ASN A 7 -70.61 -7.23 -13.27
C ASN A 7 -70.55 -6.05 -12.30
N ALA A 8 -71.34 -4.98 -12.55
CA ALA A 8 -71.43 -3.85 -11.65
C ALA A 8 -71.94 -4.27 -10.27
N GLU A 9 -72.97 -5.11 -10.21
CA GLU A 9 -73.50 -5.65 -8.95
C GLU A 9 -72.42 -6.43 -8.19
N THR A 10 -71.64 -7.29 -8.86
CA THR A 10 -70.54 -8.01 -8.20
C THR A 10 -69.45 -7.06 -7.68
N ILE A 11 -69.12 -6.01 -8.43
CA ILE A 11 -68.09 -5.05 -8.04
C ILE A 11 -68.54 -4.26 -6.81
N PHE A 12 -69.77 -3.74 -6.80
CA PHE A 12 -70.28 -2.99 -5.64
C PHE A 12 -70.40 -3.86 -4.39
N SER A 13 -70.72 -5.16 -4.54
CA SER A 13 -70.76 -6.09 -3.40
C SER A 13 -69.39 -6.28 -2.74
N LYS A 14 -68.29 -6.24 -3.53
CA LYS A 14 -66.92 -6.38 -3.03
C LYS A 14 -66.31 -5.05 -2.61
N ALA A 15 -66.74 -3.94 -3.22
CA ALA A 15 -66.15 -2.62 -3.05
C ALA A 15 -66.77 -1.80 -1.91
N GLN A 16 -67.44 -2.43 -0.94
CA GLN A 16 -68.17 -1.74 0.13
C GLN A 16 -67.27 -0.79 0.98
N ASN A 17 -65.97 -1.11 1.09
CA ASN A 17 -64.99 -0.23 1.77
C ASN A 17 -64.56 0.98 0.92
N LEU A 18 -64.78 0.95 -0.39
CA LEU A 18 -64.39 2.01 -1.34
C LEU A 18 -65.52 3.01 -1.64
N THR A 19 -66.68 2.87 -0.99
CA THR A 19 -67.86 3.73 -1.18
C THR A 19 -68.01 4.77 -0.06
N GLY A 20 -66.97 4.97 0.76
CA GLY A 20 -66.95 5.87 1.90
C GLY A 20 -66.80 7.36 1.56
N PHE A 21 -66.77 8.18 2.60
CA PHE A 21 -66.56 9.64 2.50
C PHE A 21 -65.22 9.97 1.80
N GLY A 22 -65.20 11.03 1.00
CA GLY A 22 -64.00 11.47 0.29
C GLY A 22 -63.64 10.68 -0.98
N LYS A 23 -64.47 9.71 -1.38
CA LYS A 23 -64.34 8.97 -2.64
C LYS A 23 -65.39 9.42 -3.65
N MET A 24 -65.08 9.29 -4.93
CA MET A 24 -65.99 9.64 -6.03
C MET A 24 -66.10 8.46 -6.99
N TRP A 25 -67.31 8.16 -7.45
CA TRP A 25 -67.57 7.14 -8.44
C TRP A 25 -68.40 7.70 -9.59
N ILE A 26 -67.89 7.49 -10.81
CA ILE A 26 -68.60 7.78 -12.06
C ILE A 26 -68.90 6.44 -12.72
N VAL A 27 -70.16 6.20 -13.05
CA VAL A 27 -70.64 4.96 -13.68
C VAL A 27 -71.29 5.24 -15.03
N ASN A 28 -71.20 4.27 -15.94
CA ASN A 28 -71.94 4.29 -17.20
C ASN A 28 -73.42 3.95 -16.98
N GLU A 29 -74.25 4.25 -17.98
CA GLU A 29 -75.71 3.96 -17.99
C GLU A 29 -76.04 2.50 -17.68
N ALA A 30 -75.29 1.52 -18.22
CA ALA A 30 -75.57 0.12 -17.96
C ALA A 30 -75.28 -0.31 -16.50
N ALA A 31 -74.32 0.35 -15.84
CA ALA A 31 -73.99 0.08 -14.44
C ALA A 31 -74.91 0.82 -13.45
N SER A 32 -75.53 1.93 -13.86
CA SER A 32 -76.50 2.67 -13.03
C SER A 32 -77.76 1.84 -12.73
N GLN A 33 -78.06 0.85 -13.57
CA GLN A 33 -79.18 -0.09 -13.42
C GLN A 33 -78.94 -1.20 -12.39
N ALA A 34 -77.76 -1.24 -11.76
CA ALA A 34 -77.43 -2.18 -10.70
C ALA A 34 -78.30 -1.93 -9.46
N SER A 35 -78.78 -3.00 -8.84
CA SER A 35 -79.68 -2.93 -7.69
C SER A 35 -78.99 -2.44 -6.39
N ASN A 36 -77.69 -2.72 -6.24
CA ASN A 36 -76.89 -2.44 -5.05
C ASN A 36 -76.03 -1.16 -5.16
N LEU A 37 -76.46 -0.20 -5.98
CA LEU A 37 -75.71 1.06 -6.19
C LEU A 37 -75.80 1.98 -4.95
N PRO A 38 -74.66 2.39 -4.36
CA PRO A 38 -74.64 3.31 -3.22
C PRO A 38 -75.06 4.74 -3.59
N LYS A 39 -75.40 5.54 -2.57
CA LYS A 39 -75.75 6.96 -2.73
C LYS A 39 -74.53 7.80 -3.12
N GLY A 40 -74.78 8.86 -3.89
CA GLY A 40 -73.77 9.85 -4.30
C GLY A 40 -72.93 9.43 -5.51
N PHE A 41 -73.33 8.37 -6.20
CA PHE A 41 -72.73 7.96 -7.47
C PHE A 41 -73.27 8.81 -8.61
N LEU A 42 -72.37 9.24 -9.48
CA LEU A 42 -72.71 9.97 -10.70
C LEU A 42 -72.84 8.98 -11.85
N SER A 43 -73.92 9.08 -12.61
CA SER A 43 -74.11 8.31 -13.84
C SER A 43 -74.40 9.23 -15.02
N VAL A 44 -73.91 8.84 -16.18
CA VAL A 44 -74.19 9.55 -17.43
C VAL A 44 -75.29 8.81 -18.19
N HIS A 45 -76.31 9.53 -18.63
CA HIS A 45 -77.44 9.00 -19.39
C HIS A 45 -77.62 9.76 -20.70
N LEU A 46 -78.05 9.07 -21.75
CA LEU A 46 -78.43 9.72 -23.00
C LEU A 46 -79.71 10.54 -22.80
N LYS A 47 -79.72 11.82 -23.21
CA LYS A 47 -80.93 12.67 -23.15
C LYS A 47 -82.02 12.25 -24.15
N GLN A 48 -81.64 11.46 -25.15
CA GLN A 48 -82.49 11.15 -26.29
C GLN A 48 -83.41 9.96 -26.00
N ASN A 49 -84.70 10.13 -26.25
CA ASN A 49 -85.69 9.06 -26.19
C ASN A 49 -85.70 8.21 -27.48
N ALA A 50 -86.16 6.96 -27.40
CA ALA A 50 -86.27 6.06 -28.55
C ALA A 50 -87.09 6.67 -29.72
N VAL A 51 -88.18 7.37 -29.41
CA VAL A 51 -89.03 8.03 -30.42
C VAL A 51 -88.31 9.20 -31.10
N SER A 52 -87.55 10.00 -30.35
CA SER A 52 -86.73 11.08 -30.92
C SER A 52 -85.58 10.53 -31.76
N ALA A 53 -84.94 9.43 -31.34
CA ALA A 53 -83.90 8.77 -32.12
C ALA A 53 -84.43 8.24 -33.45
N LEU A 54 -85.64 7.66 -33.45
CA LEU A 54 -86.29 7.20 -34.68
C LEU A 54 -86.61 8.35 -35.64
N ARG A 55 -87.11 9.49 -35.13
CA ARG A 55 -87.37 10.67 -35.97
C ARG A 55 -86.09 11.21 -36.60
N ASP A 56 -85.02 11.33 -35.83
CA ASP A 56 -83.71 11.77 -36.33
C ASP A 56 -83.17 10.80 -37.39
N ALA A 57 -83.30 9.48 -37.17
CA ALA A 57 -82.90 8.46 -38.13
C ALA A 57 -83.67 8.59 -39.47
N LEU A 58 -84.98 8.86 -39.41
CA LEU A 58 -85.79 9.07 -40.62
C LEU A 58 -85.38 10.35 -41.39
N ILE A 59 -84.97 11.41 -40.69
CA ILE A 59 -84.47 12.64 -41.32
C ILE A 59 -83.14 12.37 -42.04
N VAL A 60 -82.25 11.62 -41.38
CA VAL A 60 -80.97 11.18 -41.97
C VAL A 60 -81.21 10.34 -43.23
N LEU A 61 -82.13 9.37 -43.15
CA LEU A 61 -82.50 8.53 -44.28
C LEU A 61 -83.14 9.34 -45.42
N LYS A 62 -84.06 10.26 -45.12
CA LYS A 62 -84.70 11.13 -46.13
C LYS A 62 -83.66 11.94 -46.91
N ASN A 63 -82.64 12.47 -46.22
CA ASN A 63 -81.55 13.18 -46.90
C ASN A 63 -80.64 12.22 -47.68
N GLY A 64 -80.37 11.02 -47.16
CA GLY A 64 -79.65 9.99 -47.90
C GLY A 64 -80.33 9.58 -49.20
N VAL A 65 -81.65 9.38 -49.19
CA VAL A 65 -82.44 8.94 -50.37
C VAL A 65 -82.33 9.93 -51.53
N LYS A 66 -82.17 11.23 -51.27
CA LYS A 66 -81.92 12.24 -52.33
C LYS A 66 -80.67 11.94 -53.15
N ILE A 67 -79.67 11.27 -52.57
CA ILE A 67 -78.48 10.88 -53.34
C ILE A 67 -78.75 9.64 -54.19
N LEU A 68 -79.62 8.74 -53.72
CA LEU A 68 -80.03 7.56 -54.48
C LEU A 68 -80.88 7.94 -55.69
N GLU A 69 -81.72 8.98 -55.58
CA GLU A 69 -82.47 9.54 -56.72
C GLU A 69 -81.54 10.01 -57.87
N LYS A 70 -80.32 10.49 -57.57
CA LYS A 70 -79.36 10.90 -58.60
C LYS A 70 -78.85 9.75 -59.48
N PHE A 71 -78.95 8.50 -59.02
CA PHE A 71 -78.47 7.31 -59.74
C PHE A 71 -79.53 6.64 -60.62
N ASN A 72 -80.76 7.20 -60.65
CA ASN A 72 -81.84 6.89 -61.60
C ASN A 72 -82.09 5.38 -61.84
N GLY A 73 -81.96 4.56 -60.78
CA GLY A 73 -82.36 3.14 -60.78
C GLY A 73 -81.49 2.16 -61.57
N THR A 74 -80.30 2.54 -62.04
CA THR A 74 -79.45 1.66 -62.89
C THR A 74 -78.82 0.47 -62.16
N ILE A 75 -78.59 0.57 -60.84
CA ILE A 75 -77.98 -0.48 -60.02
C ILE A 75 -78.89 -0.72 -58.80
N LEU A 76 -79.52 -1.91 -58.75
CA LEU A 76 -80.48 -2.29 -57.69
C LEU A 76 -79.76 -2.96 -56.49
N PRO A 77 -80.26 -2.75 -55.26
CA PRO A 77 -79.76 -3.49 -54.10
C PRO A 77 -80.10 -5.00 -54.25
N PRO A 78 -79.24 -5.90 -53.74
CA PRO A 78 -79.49 -7.33 -53.82
C PRO A 78 -80.76 -7.73 -53.05
N ALA A 79 -81.69 -8.41 -53.72
CA ALA A 79 -82.99 -8.80 -53.17
C ALA A 79 -82.97 -10.13 -52.40
N GLN A 80 -81.90 -10.94 -52.55
CA GLN A 80 -81.77 -12.26 -51.94
C GLN A 80 -80.45 -12.38 -51.17
N CYS A 81 -80.50 -13.02 -50.00
CA CYS A 81 -79.32 -13.28 -49.17
C CYS A 81 -78.49 -14.51 -49.61
N SER A 82 -78.77 -15.10 -50.79
CA SER A 82 -78.07 -16.31 -51.25
C SER A 82 -76.65 -15.97 -51.69
N ASN A 83 -75.69 -16.72 -51.13
CA ASN A 83 -74.25 -16.63 -51.35
C ASN A 83 -73.82 -16.45 -52.82
N THR A 84 -73.68 -15.21 -53.26
CA THR A 84 -72.84 -14.81 -54.39
C THR A 84 -72.27 -13.42 -54.12
N SER A 85 -70.94 -13.37 -54.02
CA SER A 85 -70.05 -12.20 -53.98
C SER A 85 -70.37 -11.11 -52.95
N ILE A 86 -69.54 -11.08 -51.91
CA ILE A 86 -69.27 -9.99 -50.94
C ILE A 86 -68.81 -8.67 -51.62
N SER A 87 -68.92 -8.57 -52.95
CA SER A 87 -68.52 -7.44 -53.79
C SER A 87 -69.52 -7.25 -54.93
N ASN A 88 -70.80 -7.04 -54.62
CA ASN A 88 -71.75 -6.62 -55.64
C ASN A 88 -71.39 -5.21 -56.11
N GLU A 89 -71.60 -4.91 -57.39
CA GLU A 89 -71.33 -3.58 -57.95
C GLU A 89 -72.02 -2.49 -57.12
N TRP A 90 -73.22 -2.77 -56.61
CA TRP A 90 -73.93 -1.94 -55.66
C TRP A 90 -73.16 -1.69 -54.36
N THR A 91 -72.64 -2.73 -53.67
CA THR A 91 -71.96 -2.54 -52.36
C THR A 91 -70.67 -1.75 -52.51
N ASN A 92 -69.90 -2.01 -53.57
CA ASN A 92 -68.60 -1.37 -53.77
C ASN A 92 -68.70 0.07 -54.27
N THR A 93 -69.74 0.40 -55.06
CA THR A 93 -69.89 1.73 -55.68
C THR A 93 -70.97 2.55 -54.99
N VAL A 94 -72.25 2.18 -55.17
CA VAL A 94 -73.39 2.96 -54.70
C VAL A 94 -73.53 2.92 -53.17
N GLY A 95 -73.37 1.75 -52.55
CA GLY A 95 -73.50 1.52 -51.11
C GLY A 95 -72.42 2.21 -50.29
N THR A 96 -71.15 2.12 -50.71
CA THR A 96 -70.05 2.86 -50.05
C THR A 96 -70.19 4.36 -50.22
N MET A 97 -70.59 4.85 -51.41
CA MET A 97 -70.84 6.29 -51.63
C MET A 97 -72.05 6.78 -50.81
N PHE A 98 -73.12 6.00 -50.74
CA PHE A 98 -74.29 6.28 -49.92
C PHE A 98 -73.91 6.37 -48.44
N TYR A 99 -73.18 5.38 -47.93
CA TYR A 99 -72.70 5.38 -46.55
C TYR A 99 -71.75 6.56 -46.25
N ARG A 100 -70.80 6.84 -47.15
CA ARG A 100 -69.92 8.03 -47.05
C ARG A 100 -70.71 9.33 -47.05
N HIS A 101 -71.77 9.42 -47.85
CA HIS A 101 -72.64 10.58 -47.85
C HIS A 101 -73.40 10.74 -46.54
N LEU A 102 -73.98 9.65 -46.02
CA LEU A 102 -74.69 9.67 -44.74
C LEU A 102 -73.78 10.18 -43.61
N ILE A 103 -72.51 9.75 -43.59
CA ILE A 103 -71.57 10.12 -42.54
C ILE A 103 -70.99 11.53 -42.71
N SER A 104 -70.71 11.95 -43.95
CA SER A 104 -70.13 13.27 -44.24
C SER A 104 -71.14 14.41 -44.19
N SER A 105 -72.42 14.12 -44.40
CA SER A 105 -73.47 15.15 -44.38
C SER A 105 -73.75 15.62 -42.95
N THR A 106 -73.67 16.94 -42.74
CA THR A 106 -74.21 17.57 -41.54
C THR A 106 -75.68 17.86 -41.76
N ILE A 107 -76.55 17.30 -40.91
CA ILE A 107 -78.00 17.39 -41.09
C ILE A 107 -78.59 18.14 -39.91
N PHE A 108 -79.46 19.12 -40.19
CA PHE A 108 -80.17 19.85 -39.15
C PHE A 108 -81.47 19.12 -38.81
N GLY A 109 -81.55 18.58 -37.59
CA GLY A 109 -82.80 18.07 -37.02
C GLY A 109 -83.68 19.20 -36.48
N ALA A 110 -84.80 18.84 -35.85
CA ALA A 110 -85.75 19.83 -35.32
C ALA A 110 -85.22 20.68 -34.15
N LYS A 111 -84.16 20.23 -33.45
CA LYS A 111 -83.56 20.93 -32.30
C LYS A 111 -82.03 20.91 -32.29
N ASN A 112 -81.40 19.90 -32.89
CA ASN A 112 -79.96 19.66 -32.79
C ASN A 112 -79.35 19.36 -34.18
N GLN A 113 -78.06 19.63 -34.34
CA GLN A 113 -77.29 19.18 -35.51
C GLN A 113 -77.05 17.67 -35.40
N ILE A 114 -77.07 16.93 -36.51
CA ILE A 114 -76.75 15.51 -36.59
C ILE A 114 -75.46 15.38 -37.39
N LYS A 115 -74.41 14.90 -36.72
CA LYS A 115 -73.08 14.67 -37.30
C LYS A 115 -72.58 13.29 -36.92
N PHE A 116 -71.85 12.66 -37.82
CA PHE A 116 -71.26 11.34 -37.60
C PHE A 116 -69.73 11.40 -37.63
N ASN A 117 -69.08 10.51 -36.88
CA ASN A 117 -67.65 10.26 -36.95
C ASN A 117 -67.32 9.37 -38.15
N SER A 118 -66.05 9.29 -38.51
CA SER A 118 -65.48 8.36 -39.50
C SER A 118 -65.93 6.90 -39.35
N LYS A 119 -66.28 6.45 -38.13
CA LYS A 119 -66.81 5.10 -37.84
C LYS A 119 -68.32 4.95 -38.06
N GLY A 120 -69.04 6.03 -38.30
CA GLY A 120 -70.51 6.06 -38.40
C GLY A 120 -71.25 6.30 -37.07
N ASP A 121 -70.52 6.58 -36.00
CA ASP A 121 -71.11 6.92 -34.70
C ASP A 121 -71.54 8.39 -34.65
N ARG A 122 -72.69 8.69 -34.07
CA ARG A 122 -73.18 10.07 -33.94
C ARG A 122 -72.41 10.83 -32.86
N ILE A 123 -71.88 12.00 -33.20
CA ILE A 123 -71.08 12.85 -32.29
C ILE A 123 -71.96 13.84 -31.54
N SER A 124 -72.94 14.43 -32.23
CA SER A 124 -73.81 15.48 -31.69
C SER A 124 -74.95 14.89 -30.88
N ILE A 125 -74.62 14.52 -29.63
CA ILE A 125 -75.58 13.99 -28.66
C ILE A 125 -75.37 14.67 -27.31
N ALA A 126 -76.47 15.17 -26.75
CA ALA A 126 -76.52 15.67 -25.39
C ALA A 126 -76.66 14.52 -24.38
N TYR A 127 -75.89 14.61 -23.30
CA TYR A 127 -75.98 13.69 -22.17
C TYR A 127 -76.55 14.42 -20.95
N GLU A 128 -77.26 13.69 -20.10
CA GLU A 128 -77.67 14.15 -18.78
C GLU A 128 -76.80 13.47 -17.72
N ILE A 129 -76.31 14.27 -16.77
CA ILE A 129 -75.60 13.75 -15.61
C ILE A 129 -76.62 13.59 -14.50
N LEU A 130 -76.71 12.36 -14.02
CA LEU A 130 -77.60 11.96 -12.95
C LEU A 130 -76.79 11.69 -11.69
N ASN A 131 -77.33 12.06 -10.54
CA ASN A 131 -76.81 11.69 -9.24
C ASN A 131 -77.80 10.76 -8.52
N ARG A 132 -77.28 9.68 -7.93
CA ARG A 132 -78.04 8.74 -7.11
C ARG A 132 -78.35 9.36 -5.74
N GLN A 133 -79.55 9.88 -5.58
CA GLN A 133 -80.05 10.43 -4.31
C GLN A 133 -81.18 9.56 -3.76
N PHE A 134 -81.03 9.10 -2.52
CA PHE A 134 -81.93 8.11 -1.91
C PHE A 134 -82.05 6.84 -2.78
N GLU A 135 -83.21 6.63 -3.41
CA GLU A 135 -83.46 5.53 -4.35
C GLU A 135 -83.84 5.99 -5.76
N LYS A 136 -83.60 7.26 -6.09
CA LYS A 136 -83.89 7.82 -7.42
C LYS A 136 -82.67 8.51 -8.00
N PHE A 137 -82.64 8.60 -9.32
CA PHE A 137 -81.66 9.42 -10.03
C PHE A 137 -82.25 10.81 -10.25
N LEU A 138 -81.51 11.84 -9.87
CA LEU A 138 -81.86 13.23 -10.13
C LEU A 138 -80.87 13.82 -11.13
N VAL A 139 -81.37 14.59 -12.08
CA VAL A 139 -80.52 15.32 -13.03
C VAL A 139 -79.81 16.43 -12.27
N VAL A 140 -78.48 16.42 -12.30
CA VAL A 140 -77.60 17.41 -11.66
C VAL A 140 -76.79 18.21 -12.68
N GLY A 141 -76.90 17.87 -13.96
CA GLY A 141 -76.22 18.57 -15.04
C GLY A 141 -76.54 17.99 -16.40
N PHE A 142 -76.05 18.66 -17.44
CA PHE A 142 -76.15 18.20 -18.82
C PHE A 142 -74.87 18.55 -19.58
N CYS A 143 -74.50 17.68 -20.51
CA CYS A 143 -73.44 17.89 -21.48
C CYS A 143 -74.09 18.20 -22.82
N ASN A 144 -73.75 19.35 -23.43
CA ASN A 144 -74.27 19.75 -24.72
C ASN A 144 -73.61 18.98 -25.88
N ASP A 145 -74.20 19.10 -27.07
CA ASP A 145 -73.70 18.47 -28.30
C ASP A 145 -72.27 18.93 -28.70
N GLU A 146 -71.80 20.05 -28.16
CA GLU A 146 -70.46 20.62 -28.39
C GLU A 146 -69.41 20.12 -27.38
N GLY A 147 -69.83 19.35 -26.37
CA GLY A 147 -68.96 18.82 -25.31
C GLY A 147 -68.89 19.71 -24.06
N ASP A 148 -69.58 20.85 -24.04
CA ASP A 148 -69.64 21.72 -22.88
C ASP A 148 -70.48 21.10 -21.76
N LEU A 149 -69.89 21.04 -20.57
CA LEU A 149 -70.51 20.45 -19.41
C LEU A 149 -71.05 21.49 -18.44
N PHE A 150 -72.36 21.45 -18.21
CA PHE A 150 -73.05 22.28 -17.22
C PHE A 150 -73.43 21.41 -16.03
N LEU A 151 -72.83 21.70 -14.87
CA LEU A 151 -73.05 20.99 -13.62
C LEU A 151 -73.56 21.95 -12.54
N GLU A 152 -74.64 21.57 -11.87
CA GLU A 152 -75.12 22.24 -10.67
C GLU A 152 -74.47 21.61 -9.43
N GLU A 153 -73.27 22.10 -9.06
CA GLU A 153 -72.45 21.48 -8.00
C GLU A 153 -73.16 21.42 -6.63
N THR A 154 -74.03 22.38 -6.32
CA THR A 154 -74.78 22.43 -5.05
C THR A 154 -75.87 21.36 -4.95
N ALA A 155 -76.34 20.85 -6.08
CA ALA A 155 -77.32 19.77 -6.16
C ALA A 155 -76.66 18.39 -5.98
N ILE A 156 -75.32 18.30 -5.99
CA ILE A 156 -74.60 17.02 -5.91
C ILE A 156 -74.42 16.60 -4.45
N ILE A 157 -74.98 15.45 -4.10
CA ILE A 157 -74.62 14.69 -2.90
C ILE A 157 -73.50 13.73 -3.29
N TRP A 158 -72.41 13.73 -2.52
CA TRP A 158 -71.26 12.84 -2.70
C TRP A 158 -71.38 11.58 -1.83
N PRO A 159 -70.60 10.52 -2.12
CA PRO A 159 -70.53 9.33 -1.27
C PRO A 159 -70.22 9.70 0.19
N GLY A 160 -70.95 9.10 1.13
CA GLY A 160 -70.96 9.53 2.54
C GLY A 160 -72.09 10.49 2.91
N SER A 161 -73.01 10.78 1.99
CA SER A 161 -74.17 11.68 2.19
C SER A 161 -73.80 13.14 2.50
N THR A 162 -72.67 13.61 2.00
CA THR A 162 -72.18 14.98 2.19
C THR A 162 -72.29 15.79 0.92
N LYS A 163 -72.55 17.10 1.06
CA LYS A 163 -72.52 18.05 -0.08
C LYS A 163 -71.13 18.62 -0.36
N ILE A 164 -70.16 18.29 0.49
CA ILE A 164 -68.77 18.73 0.35
C ILE A 164 -68.13 17.92 -0.78
N LYS A 165 -67.66 18.63 -1.82
CA LYS A 165 -66.90 18.05 -2.93
C LYS A 165 -65.60 17.44 -2.39
N PRO A 166 -65.28 16.17 -2.71
CA PRO A 166 -64.01 15.58 -2.30
C PRO A 166 -62.84 16.36 -2.92
N LEU A 167 -61.73 16.48 -2.17
CA LEU A 167 -60.51 17.13 -2.65
C LEU A 167 -59.93 16.36 -3.84
N GLU A 168 -59.37 17.08 -4.82
CA GLU A 168 -58.90 16.51 -6.09
C GLU A 168 -57.77 15.48 -5.92
N ILE A 169 -56.90 15.67 -4.92
CA ILE A 169 -55.81 14.73 -4.60
C ILE A 169 -55.61 14.71 -3.09
N THR A 170 -55.69 13.52 -2.49
CA THR A 170 -55.25 13.30 -1.11
C THR A 170 -53.92 12.55 -1.15
N LEU A 171 -52.87 13.17 -0.61
CA LEU A 171 -51.56 12.51 -0.48
C LEU A 171 -51.72 11.31 0.47
N PRO A 172 -51.20 10.12 0.11
CA PRO A 172 -51.25 8.97 0.99
C PRO A 172 -50.36 9.22 2.22
N LYS A 173 -50.96 9.20 3.42
CA LYS A 173 -50.25 9.47 4.69
C LYS A 173 -49.40 8.31 5.20
N HIS A 174 -49.42 7.17 4.53
CA HIS A 174 -48.62 6.01 4.90
C HIS A 174 -47.76 5.60 3.69
N LEU A 175 -46.45 5.62 3.87
CA LEU A 175 -45.47 5.35 2.81
C LEU A 175 -44.63 4.11 3.14
N ARG A 176 -44.35 3.31 2.12
CA ARG A 176 -43.43 2.16 2.23
C ARG A 176 -42.04 2.61 1.87
N ALA A 177 -41.15 2.63 2.85
CA ALA A 177 -39.78 3.08 2.72
C ALA A 177 -38.82 1.90 2.57
N VAL A 178 -37.98 1.94 1.54
CA VAL A 178 -36.94 0.94 1.30
C VAL A 178 -35.54 1.53 1.53
N THR A 179 -34.67 0.75 2.14
CA THR A 179 -33.24 1.11 2.30
C THR A 179 -32.32 -0.11 2.14
N VAL A 180 -31.02 0.14 1.99
CA VAL A 180 -30.03 -0.92 1.76
C VAL A 180 -29.45 -1.42 3.08
N ALA A 181 -29.38 -2.75 3.23
CA ALA A 181 -28.85 -3.42 4.40
C ALA A 181 -27.34 -3.20 4.57
N GLY A 182 -26.92 -2.75 5.75
CA GLY A 182 -25.51 -2.77 6.17
C GLY A 182 -24.60 -1.72 5.54
N ASP A 183 -25.14 -0.63 5.01
CA ASP A 183 -24.36 0.47 4.41
C ASP A 183 -24.00 1.56 5.44
N ALA A 184 -23.06 1.26 6.34
CA ALA A 184 -22.56 2.24 7.31
C ALA A 184 -21.86 3.43 6.59
N PRO A 185 -21.93 4.68 7.07
CA PRO A 185 -22.63 5.16 8.26
C PRO A 185 -24.12 5.50 8.02
N PHE A 186 -24.66 5.21 6.84
CA PHE A 186 -26.02 5.57 6.46
C PHE A 186 -27.08 4.68 7.10
N VAL A 187 -26.82 3.37 7.16
CA VAL A 187 -27.70 2.37 7.78
C VAL A 187 -26.86 1.32 8.51
N TYR A 188 -27.03 1.26 9.82
CA TYR A 188 -26.57 0.19 10.68
C TYR A 188 -27.71 -0.79 10.94
N ILE A 189 -27.38 -2.08 10.99
CA ILE A 189 -28.36 -3.15 11.21
C ILE A 189 -27.83 -4.15 12.25
N PHE A 190 -28.74 -4.72 13.02
CA PHE A 190 -28.48 -5.93 13.82
C PHE A 190 -29.77 -6.76 13.91
N GLU A 191 -29.62 -8.08 14.01
CA GLU A 191 -30.72 -9.05 13.97
C GLU A 191 -31.41 -9.18 15.34
N VAL A 192 -32.75 -9.30 15.34
CA VAL A 192 -33.57 -9.43 16.56
C VAL A 192 -34.77 -10.35 16.32
N ASP A 193 -35.17 -11.13 17.33
CA ASP A 193 -36.31 -12.05 17.25
C ASP A 193 -37.69 -11.36 17.28
N ASP A 194 -37.80 -10.18 17.92
CA ASP A 194 -39.05 -9.46 18.16
C ASP A 194 -38.90 -7.96 17.79
N PRO A 195 -39.74 -7.43 16.88
CA PRO A 195 -39.63 -6.05 16.39
C PRO A 195 -39.88 -5.00 17.48
N HIS A 196 -40.64 -5.32 18.53
CA HIS A 196 -40.95 -4.36 19.59
C HIS A 196 -39.74 -4.03 20.48
N LYS A 197 -38.70 -4.86 20.46
CA LYS A 197 -37.47 -4.63 21.25
C LYS A 197 -36.61 -3.49 20.69
N CYS A 198 -36.77 -3.12 19.40
CA CYS A 198 -35.94 -2.09 18.76
C CYS A 198 -36.00 -0.75 19.52
N SER A 199 -37.18 -0.32 19.97
CA SER A 199 -37.35 0.99 20.63
C SER A 199 -36.72 1.09 22.02
N THR A 200 -36.33 -0.04 22.63
CA THR A 200 -35.73 -0.07 23.97
C THR A 200 -34.22 0.18 23.92
N PHE A 201 -33.59 -0.07 22.77
CA PHE A 201 -32.16 0.10 22.62
C PHE A 201 -31.80 1.58 22.41
N ASN A 202 -30.85 2.08 23.20
CA ASN A 202 -30.35 3.44 23.05
C ASN A 202 -28.98 3.48 22.35
N ILE A 203 -28.00 2.71 22.83
CA ILE A 203 -26.65 2.70 22.26
C ILE A 203 -26.18 1.24 22.14
N ILE A 204 -25.76 0.84 20.94
CA ILE A 204 -25.27 -0.52 20.66
C ILE A 204 -23.90 -0.44 20.00
N PRO A 205 -22.92 -1.26 20.42
CA PRO A 205 -21.66 -1.39 19.71
C PRO A 205 -21.82 -2.27 18.45
N ILE A 206 -21.59 -1.71 17.28
CA ILE A 206 -21.55 -2.42 15.98
C ILE A 206 -20.23 -2.10 15.29
N ASP A 207 -19.48 -3.14 14.88
CA ASP A 207 -18.20 -3.00 14.17
C ASP A 207 -17.24 -1.97 14.83
N ASP A 208 -17.09 -2.03 16.16
CA ASP A 208 -16.26 -1.13 17.01
C ASP A 208 -16.73 0.34 17.11
N VAL A 209 -17.95 0.65 16.68
CA VAL A 209 -18.58 1.97 16.76
C VAL A 209 -19.80 1.90 17.68
N TYR A 210 -19.93 2.86 18.60
CA TYR A 210 -21.12 2.99 19.45
C TYR A 210 -22.19 3.77 18.69
N VAL A 211 -23.22 3.08 18.21
CA VAL A 211 -24.28 3.66 17.41
C VAL A 211 -25.42 4.15 18.31
N PRO A 212 -25.74 5.45 18.32
CA PRO A 212 -26.89 5.98 19.04
C PRO A 212 -28.20 5.72 18.28
N GLY A 213 -29.29 5.49 19.01
CA GLY A 213 -30.65 5.41 18.48
C GLY A 213 -31.21 6.77 18.03
N PRO A 214 -32.48 6.83 17.61
CA PRO A 214 -33.52 5.78 17.77
C PRO A 214 -33.39 4.61 16.78
N TRP A 215 -33.78 3.42 17.22
CA TRP A 215 -33.78 2.21 16.40
C TRP A 215 -35.20 1.86 15.94
N LEU A 216 -35.35 1.62 14.63
CA LEU A 216 -36.63 1.26 14.01
C LEU A 216 -36.60 -0.20 13.51
N PRO A 217 -37.71 -0.95 13.59
CA PRO A 217 -37.79 -2.28 13.02
C PRO A 217 -37.76 -2.21 11.49
N CYS A 218 -36.97 -3.08 10.88
CA CYS A 218 -36.76 -3.14 9.44
C CYS A 218 -36.60 -4.60 8.96
N PRO A 219 -37.69 -5.26 8.54
CA PRO A 219 -37.61 -6.62 8.03
C PRO A 219 -36.95 -6.68 6.65
N ILE A 220 -36.31 -7.81 6.38
CA ILE A 220 -35.88 -8.20 5.03
C ILE A 220 -36.70 -9.40 4.58
N HIS A 221 -37.27 -9.31 3.37
CA HIS A 221 -38.10 -10.35 2.78
C HIS A 221 -37.24 -11.21 1.84
N ARG A 222 -36.98 -12.48 2.20
CA ARG A 222 -36.18 -13.40 1.36
C ARG A 222 -36.91 -14.71 1.17
N HIS A 223 -37.32 -15.01 -0.08
CA HIS A 223 -37.91 -16.28 -0.52
C HIS A 223 -38.89 -16.94 0.48
N GLY A 224 -39.83 -16.16 1.02
CA GLY A 224 -40.87 -16.65 1.94
C GLY A 224 -40.50 -16.67 3.44
N SER A 225 -39.27 -16.28 3.79
CA SER A 225 -38.85 -16.03 5.17
C SER A 225 -38.63 -14.54 5.43
N THR A 226 -39.11 -14.04 6.57
CA THR A 226 -38.94 -12.66 7.03
C THR A 226 -38.05 -12.65 8.26
N THR A 227 -36.81 -12.18 8.10
CA THR A 227 -35.90 -11.94 9.23
C THR A 227 -36.01 -10.47 9.64
N ILE A 228 -36.11 -10.22 10.94
CA ILE A 228 -36.36 -8.90 11.49
C ILE A 228 -35.04 -8.29 11.96
N TYR A 229 -34.76 -7.07 11.52
CA TYR A 229 -33.60 -6.30 11.95
C TYR A 229 -34.07 -5.03 12.66
N CYS A 230 -33.21 -4.44 13.47
CA CYS A 230 -33.34 -3.06 13.90
C CYS A 230 -32.36 -2.18 13.12
N CYS A 231 -32.84 -1.05 12.61
CA CYS A 231 -32.10 -0.11 11.79
C CYS A 231 -31.96 1.24 12.49
N ALA A 232 -30.77 1.82 12.40
CA ALA A 232 -30.48 3.20 12.76
C ALA A 232 -29.38 3.75 11.85
N GLY A 233 -29.32 5.06 11.63
CA GLY A 233 -28.27 5.67 10.81
C GLY A 233 -28.68 7.01 10.23
N TYR A 234 -27.77 7.63 9.46
CA TYR A 234 -28.00 8.92 8.84
C TYR A 234 -29.29 8.93 7.99
N ALA A 235 -29.46 7.91 7.14
CA ALA A 235 -30.60 7.83 6.22
C ALA A 235 -31.93 7.69 6.97
N ILE A 236 -31.91 6.98 8.11
CA ILE A 236 -33.09 6.72 8.93
C ILE A 236 -33.51 7.98 9.71
N ASP A 237 -32.54 8.67 10.31
CA ASP A 237 -32.80 9.95 10.98
C ASP A 237 -33.29 11.02 9.99
N LEU A 238 -32.73 11.03 8.76
CA LEU A 238 -33.20 11.89 7.69
C LEU A 238 -34.67 11.60 7.34
N LEU A 239 -35.02 10.32 7.13
CA LEU A 239 -36.40 9.92 6.84
C LEU A 239 -37.35 10.29 7.99
N SER A 240 -36.93 10.09 9.24
CA SER A 240 -37.70 10.49 10.42
C SER A 240 -37.94 12.01 10.44
N ASN A 241 -36.94 12.82 10.11
CA ASN A 241 -37.11 14.27 10.06
C ASN A 241 -38.01 14.72 8.91
N LEU A 242 -37.98 14.02 7.77
CA LEU A 242 -38.86 14.28 6.63
C LEU A 242 -40.32 13.90 6.91
N SER A 243 -40.56 12.95 7.80
CA SER A 243 -41.91 12.50 8.17
C SER A 243 -42.72 13.52 8.98
N ILE A 244 -42.04 14.49 9.59
CA ILE A 244 -42.65 15.50 10.47
C ILE A 244 -43.39 16.54 9.61
N SER A 245 -44.63 16.84 10.00
CA SER A 245 -45.46 17.84 9.32
C SER A 245 -44.91 19.25 9.46
N GLU A 246 -45.04 20.05 8.40
CA GLU A 246 -44.65 21.46 8.42
C GLU A 246 -45.60 22.34 9.27
N PRO A 247 -45.08 23.17 10.19
CA PRO A 247 -45.89 24.15 10.90
C PRO A 247 -46.25 25.35 10.00
N GLY A 248 -47.54 25.54 9.71
CA GLY A 248 -48.05 26.70 8.97
C GLY A 248 -48.25 26.49 7.46
N ALA A 249 -48.03 25.27 6.95
CA ALA A 249 -48.36 24.91 5.57
C ALA A 249 -49.87 24.77 5.36
N THR A 250 -50.34 25.10 4.15
CA THR A 250 -51.73 24.84 3.72
C THR A 250 -52.00 23.35 3.48
N ILE A 251 -50.95 22.56 3.26
CA ILE A 251 -51.01 21.11 3.01
C ILE A 251 -50.27 20.42 4.15
N ASP A 252 -50.94 19.48 4.81
CA ASP A 252 -50.33 18.61 5.81
C ASP A 252 -49.39 17.61 5.12
N THR A 253 -48.09 17.88 5.22
CA THR A 253 -47.01 17.04 4.66
C THR A 253 -46.58 15.92 5.60
N GLY A 254 -47.19 15.80 6.79
CA GLY A 254 -46.85 14.74 7.74
C GLY A 254 -47.27 13.36 7.22
N PHE A 255 -46.33 12.40 7.29
CA PHE A 255 -46.60 11.01 6.91
C PHE A 255 -46.03 10.03 7.93
N THR A 256 -46.61 8.83 7.94
CA THR A 256 -46.10 7.65 8.64
C THR A 256 -45.42 6.75 7.63
N PHE A 257 -44.44 5.96 8.06
CA PHE A 257 -43.75 5.05 7.17
C PHE A 257 -43.50 3.69 7.80
N GLU A 258 -43.48 2.66 6.98
CA GLU A 258 -42.90 1.35 7.30
C GLU A 258 -41.57 1.20 6.56
N LEU A 259 -40.55 0.66 7.23
CA LEU A 259 -39.21 0.52 6.67
C LEU A 259 -38.91 -0.95 6.37
N HIS A 260 -38.40 -1.27 5.19
CA HIS A 260 -37.88 -2.59 4.86
C HIS A 260 -36.51 -2.52 4.18
N LEU A 261 -35.78 -3.62 4.26
CA LEU A 261 -34.41 -3.72 3.76
C LEU A 261 -34.33 -4.45 2.42
N ASN A 262 -33.45 -3.94 1.55
CA ASN A 262 -32.98 -4.63 0.35
C ASN A 262 -31.45 -4.83 0.43
N THR A 263 -30.93 -5.74 -0.38
CA THR A 263 -29.51 -6.12 -0.44
C THR A 263 -28.66 -5.20 -1.30
N SER A 264 -29.24 -4.49 -2.28
CA SER A 264 -28.49 -3.64 -3.19
C SER A 264 -29.28 -2.41 -3.65
N TYR A 265 -28.56 -1.36 -4.05
CA TYR A 265 -29.17 -0.14 -4.60
C TYR A 265 -29.86 -0.36 -5.95
N GLY A 266 -29.40 -1.33 -6.75
CA GLY A 266 -29.98 -1.64 -8.05
C GLY A 266 -29.27 -1.00 -9.25
N ILE A 267 -29.33 -1.69 -10.39
CA ILE A 267 -28.83 -1.30 -11.70
C ILE A 267 -29.87 -1.59 -12.78
N VAL A 268 -29.84 -0.76 -13.81
CA VAL A 268 -30.52 -1.00 -15.09
C VAL A 268 -29.75 -2.04 -15.90
N GLN A 269 -30.27 -3.26 -16.00
CA GLN A 269 -29.78 -4.26 -16.94
C GLN A 269 -30.67 -4.26 -18.19
N LEU A 270 -30.09 -4.02 -19.36
CA LEU A 270 -30.79 -4.19 -20.62
C LEU A 270 -30.69 -5.66 -21.04
N GLY A 271 -31.82 -6.35 -21.03
CA GLY A 271 -31.98 -7.70 -21.57
C GLY A 271 -32.59 -7.68 -22.98
N GLU A 272 -32.72 -8.86 -23.59
CA GLU A 272 -33.36 -9.02 -24.91
C GLU A 272 -34.86 -8.66 -24.88
N ASN A 273 -35.53 -8.89 -23.75
CA ASN A 273 -36.97 -8.69 -23.57
C ASN A 273 -37.33 -7.33 -22.94
N GLY A 274 -36.38 -6.38 -22.88
CA GLY A 274 -36.57 -5.08 -22.26
C GLY A 274 -35.58 -4.81 -21.13
N TYR A 275 -35.93 -3.89 -20.23
CA TYR A 275 -35.12 -3.55 -19.08
C TYR A 275 -35.53 -4.40 -17.86
N THR A 276 -34.56 -4.87 -17.10
CA THR A 276 -34.79 -5.48 -15.79
C THR A 276 -34.04 -4.67 -14.75
N LEU A 277 -34.77 -4.14 -13.78
CA LEU A 277 -34.24 -3.40 -12.64
C LEU A 277 -34.17 -4.35 -11.45
N ASN A 278 -33.02 -4.40 -10.79
CA ASN A 278 -32.84 -5.15 -9.55
C ASN A 278 -32.68 -4.21 -8.35
N GLY A 279 -32.64 -4.79 -7.15
CA GLY A 279 -32.43 -4.05 -5.91
C GLY A 279 -33.53 -3.03 -5.61
N LEU A 280 -33.15 -2.00 -4.86
CA LEU A 280 -34.05 -0.96 -4.36
C LEU A 280 -34.75 -0.18 -5.48
N ILE A 281 -34.09 0.08 -6.61
CA ILE A 281 -34.71 0.77 -7.76
C ILE A 281 -35.77 -0.10 -8.44
N GLY A 282 -35.53 -1.41 -8.53
CA GLY A 282 -36.52 -2.34 -9.07
C GLY A 282 -37.79 -2.40 -8.23
N GLU A 283 -37.68 -2.24 -6.91
CA GLU A 283 -38.85 -2.18 -6.03
C GLU A 283 -39.65 -0.88 -6.17
N LEU A 284 -38.98 0.25 -6.46
CA LEU A 284 -39.67 1.51 -6.76
C LEU A 284 -40.42 1.43 -8.10
N ASP A 285 -39.82 0.84 -9.14
CA ASP A 285 -40.47 0.68 -10.46
C ASP A 285 -41.62 -0.33 -10.42
N ALA A 286 -41.54 -1.34 -9.55
CA ALA A 286 -42.58 -2.35 -9.36
C ALA A 286 -43.69 -1.96 -8.37
N ASP A 287 -43.74 -0.70 -7.91
CA ASP A 287 -44.68 -0.19 -6.90
C ASP A 287 -44.70 -1.00 -5.59
N LEU A 288 -43.58 -1.67 -5.25
CA LEU A 288 -43.41 -2.38 -3.99
C LEU A 288 -42.98 -1.43 -2.86
N ALA A 289 -42.27 -0.36 -3.21
CA ALA A 289 -41.89 0.73 -2.32
C ALA A 289 -42.30 2.09 -2.90
N ASP A 290 -42.61 3.05 -2.04
CA ASP A 290 -43.06 4.39 -2.44
C ASP A 290 -41.93 5.42 -2.34
N ILE A 291 -41.01 5.22 -1.39
CA ILE A 291 -39.86 6.08 -1.14
C ILE A 291 -38.62 5.24 -0.86
N ALA A 292 -37.48 5.66 -1.36
CA ALA A 292 -36.19 5.04 -1.13
C ALA A 292 -35.20 6.03 -0.51
N VAL A 293 -34.61 5.63 0.61
CA VAL A 293 -33.66 6.47 1.35
C VAL A 293 -32.37 5.69 1.61
N GLY A 294 -31.23 6.32 1.40
CA GLY A 294 -29.91 5.72 1.53
C GLY A 294 -28.89 6.50 0.71
N ALA A 295 -27.68 5.95 0.55
CA ALA A 295 -26.65 6.51 -0.33
C ALA A 295 -26.98 6.26 -1.83
N LEU A 296 -28.20 6.62 -2.24
CA LEU A 296 -28.67 6.44 -3.61
C LEU A 296 -28.17 7.60 -4.48
N THR A 297 -27.12 7.34 -5.25
CA THR A 297 -26.57 8.35 -6.18
C THR A 297 -27.54 8.68 -7.31
N ILE A 298 -27.78 9.98 -7.52
CA ILE A 298 -28.54 10.52 -8.63
C ILE A 298 -27.74 10.32 -9.92
N ASN A 299 -28.36 9.68 -10.92
CA ASN A 299 -27.72 9.36 -12.21
C ASN A 299 -28.78 9.39 -13.31
N SER A 300 -28.41 9.83 -14.51
CA SER A 300 -29.32 9.95 -15.66
C SER A 300 -29.96 8.62 -16.07
N GLU A 301 -29.26 7.49 -15.90
CA GLU A 301 -29.84 6.16 -16.18
C GLU A 301 -30.96 5.79 -15.19
N ARG A 302 -30.86 6.25 -13.93
CA ARG A 302 -31.86 5.96 -12.88
C ARG A 302 -33.05 6.91 -12.99
N GLU A 303 -32.78 8.17 -13.29
CA GLU A 303 -33.79 9.24 -13.43
C GLU A 303 -34.80 8.99 -14.57
N GLN A 304 -34.47 8.13 -15.52
CA GLN A 304 -35.41 7.69 -16.56
C GLN A 304 -36.58 6.86 -15.98
N TYR A 305 -36.33 6.07 -14.93
CA TYR A 305 -37.29 5.11 -14.37
C TYR A 305 -37.88 5.54 -13.03
N ILE A 306 -37.14 6.33 -12.24
CA ILE A 306 -37.58 6.85 -10.95
C ILE A 306 -37.41 8.37 -10.91
N ASP A 307 -38.14 9.03 -10.01
CA ASP A 307 -37.94 10.46 -9.75
C ASP A 307 -37.01 10.64 -8.55
N PHE A 308 -36.14 11.65 -8.63
CA PHE A 308 -35.26 12.03 -7.54
C PHE A 308 -35.72 13.33 -6.90
N SER A 309 -35.50 13.43 -5.59
CA SER A 309 -35.54 14.71 -4.89
C SER A 309 -34.32 15.58 -5.23
N GLU A 310 -34.32 16.83 -4.76
CA GLU A 310 -33.08 17.60 -4.66
C GLU A 310 -32.04 16.86 -3.81
N PRO A 311 -30.73 17.04 -4.09
CA PRO A 311 -29.70 16.29 -3.41
C PRO A 311 -29.54 16.72 -1.95
N TRP A 312 -29.47 15.75 -1.04
CA TRP A 312 -29.29 16.00 0.39
C TRP A 312 -27.82 15.92 0.84
N LEU A 313 -26.95 15.27 0.07
CA LEU A 313 -25.50 15.22 0.33
C LEU A 313 -24.70 15.12 -0.97
N TYR A 314 -23.73 16.02 -1.14
CA TYR A 314 -22.80 16.00 -2.26
C TYR A 314 -21.61 15.08 -1.97
N HIS A 315 -21.26 14.25 -2.93
CA HIS A 315 -20.11 13.34 -2.84
C HIS A 315 -19.37 13.23 -4.17
N GLY A 316 -18.36 12.38 -4.21
CA GLY A 316 -17.69 11.99 -5.45
C GLY A 316 -16.93 10.71 -5.25
N ILE A 317 -16.22 10.28 -6.28
CA ILE A 317 -15.36 9.11 -6.23
C ILE A 317 -13.99 9.52 -5.68
N ARG A 318 -13.47 8.70 -4.76
CA ARG A 318 -12.16 8.89 -4.13
C ARG A 318 -11.41 7.56 -4.04
N ILE A 319 -10.11 7.66 -3.76
CA ILE A 319 -9.22 6.52 -3.62
C ILE A 319 -8.85 6.37 -2.15
N LEU A 320 -8.92 5.15 -1.63
CA LEU A 320 -8.46 4.76 -0.29
C LEU A 320 -7.19 3.92 -0.45
N GLU A 321 -6.17 4.26 0.32
CA GLU A 321 -4.86 3.58 0.32
C GLU A 321 -4.47 3.27 1.77
N LYS A 322 -3.79 2.14 1.99
CA LYS A 322 -3.15 1.86 3.28
C LYS A 322 -1.96 2.81 3.46
N TRP A 323 -2.02 3.64 4.49
CA TRP A 323 -0.89 4.43 4.97
C TRP A 323 0.14 3.53 5.63
N VAL A 324 1.07 3.06 4.81
CA VAL A 324 2.23 2.34 5.32
C VAL A 324 3.29 3.38 5.72
N ARG A 325 3.37 3.67 7.02
CA ARG A 325 4.56 4.30 7.63
C ARG A 325 5.65 3.24 7.65
N LYS A 326 6.13 2.79 6.49
CA LYS A 326 7.37 2.04 6.39
C LYS A 326 8.47 3.09 6.61
N PRO A 327 9.11 3.21 7.79
CA PRO A 327 10.53 3.45 7.70
C PRO A 327 11.03 2.33 6.80
N LYS A 328 11.66 2.67 5.67
CA LYS A 328 12.57 1.67 5.11
C LYS A 328 13.48 1.33 6.28
N ASP A 329 13.36 0.12 6.82
CA ASP A 329 14.33 -0.38 7.78
C ASP A 329 15.66 -0.17 7.10
N SER A 330 16.38 0.80 7.64
CA SER A 330 17.60 1.29 7.07
C SER A 330 18.54 0.07 7.10
N PRO A 331 18.94 -0.46 5.93
CA PRO A 331 19.69 -1.71 5.90
C PRO A 331 20.95 -1.51 6.72
N MET A 332 21.41 -2.57 7.38
CA MET A 332 22.55 -2.63 8.31
C MET A 332 23.87 -2.17 7.67
N GLN A 333 23.96 -0.90 7.27
CA GLN A 333 25.04 -0.24 6.54
C GLN A 333 24.82 1.27 6.29
N SER A 334 23.78 1.91 6.85
CA SER A 334 23.41 3.30 6.49
C SER A 334 24.51 4.34 6.59
N PHE A 335 25.47 4.19 7.49
CA PHE A 335 26.61 5.13 7.59
C PHE A 335 27.67 4.92 6.49
N MET A 336 27.77 3.72 5.90
CA MET A 336 28.71 3.46 4.78
C MET A 336 28.07 3.74 3.42
N GLN A 337 26.74 3.82 3.32
CA GLN A 337 26.01 4.08 2.07
C GLN A 337 26.45 5.33 1.29
N PRO A 338 26.85 6.46 1.92
CA PRO A 338 27.26 7.66 1.18
C PRO A 338 28.53 7.46 0.34
N LEU A 339 29.34 6.43 0.57
CA LEU A 339 30.54 6.15 -0.20
C LEU A 339 30.52 4.72 -0.73
N LYS A 340 30.89 4.55 -2.01
CA LYS A 340 31.05 3.20 -2.58
C LYS A 340 32.13 2.43 -1.79
N PRO A 341 31.99 1.11 -1.58
CA PRO A 341 33.01 0.29 -0.92
C PRO A 341 34.41 0.42 -1.51
N SER A 342 34.52 0.65 -2.83
CA SER A 342 35.79 0.92 -3.50
C SER A 342 36.53 2.13 -2.91
N LEU A 343 35.81 3.22 -2.58
CA LEU A 343 36.39 4.44 -2.03
C LEU A 343 36.94 4.22 -0.61
N TRP A 344 36.27 3.38 0.18
CA TRP A 344 36.73 3.01 1.53
C TRP A 344 38.08 2.29 1.50
N TYR A 345 38.24 1.30 0.62
CA TYR A 345 39.51 0.58 0.52
C TYR A 345 40.63 1.43 -0.09
N THR A 346 40.32 2.33 -1.03
CA THR A 346 41.31 3.28 -1.56
C THR A 346 41.77 4.29 -0.50
N LEU A 347 40.85 4.75 0.36
CA LEU A 347 41.18 5.64 1.47
C LEU A 347 42.10 4.94 2.47
N LEU A 348 41.79 3.70 2.87
CA LEU A 348 42.63 2.91 3.78
C LEU A 348 44.02 2.65 3.19
N THR A 349 44.09 2.36 1.89
CA THR A 349 45.37 2.17 1.18
C THR A 349 46.18 3.46 1.14
N ALA A 350 45.54 4.60 0.89
CA ALA A 350 46.19 5.92 0.88
C ALA A 350 46.79 6.28 2.24
N VAL A 351 46.07 6.01 3.34
CA VAL A 351 46.57 6.22 4.72
C VAL A 351 47.88 5.46 4.96
N VAL A 352 47.92 4.17 4.63
CA VAL A 352 49.13 3.34 4.82
C VAL A 352 50.29 3.83 3.95
N LEU A 353 50.00 4.18 2.69
CA LEU A 353 51.00 4.69 1.76
C LEU A 353 51.60 6.01 2.26
N VAL A 354 50.77 6.95 2.69
CA VAL A 354 51.20 8.25 3.20
C VAL A 354 52.01 8.08 4.48
N GLY A 355 51.57 7.25 5.42
CA GLY A 355 52.32 6.95 6.65
C GLY A 355 53.71 6.35 6.37
N LEU A 356 53.80 5.43 5.41
CA LEU A 356 55.08 4.86 4.97
C LEU A 356 55.98 5.92 4.31
N THR A 357 55.42 6.78 3.46
CA THR A 357 56.22 7.83 2.79
C THR A 357 56.74 8.86 3.78
N ILE A 358 55.95 9.28 4.78
CA ILE A 358 56.40 10.17 5.86
C ILE A 358 57.54 9.50 6.63
N TYR A 359 57.38 8.22 7.01
CA TYR A 359 58.43 7.48 7.71
C TYR A 359 59.74 7.39 6.90
N VAL A 360 59.66 7.10 5.59
CA VAL A 360 60.85 7.02 4.73
C VAL A 360 61.50 8.38 4.54
N LEU A 361 60.71 9.43 4.36
CA LEU A 361 61.21 10.81 4.19
C LEU A 361 61.90 11.32 5.45
N ASP A 362 61.36 11.01 6.63
CA ASP A 362 62.01 11.37 7.90
C ASP A 362 63.22 10.47 8.21
N LEU A 363 63.24 9.21 7.76
CA LEU A 363 64.41 8.32 7.87
C LEU A 363 65.58 8.74 6.98
N LYS A 364 65.29 9.28 5.79
CA LYS A 364 66.29 9.64 4.77
C LYS A 364 66.59 11.14 4.70
N SER A 365 66.00 11.95 5.58
CA SER A 365 66.20 13.40 5.56
C SER A 365 67.65 13.78 5.94
N PRO A 366 68.38 14.54 5.10
CA PRO A 366 69.74 14.99 5.38
C PRO A 366 69.82 16.02 6.52
N PHE A 367 68.67 16.53 6.99
CA PHE A 367 68.58 17.50 8.09
C PHE A 367 68.88 16.91 9.48
N ASP A 368 68.94 15.58 9.63
CA ASP A 368 69.35 14.92 10.87
C ASP A 368 70.77 15.36 11.29
N ARG A 369 71.65 15.62 10.32
CA ARG A 369 73.04 16.06 10.54
C ARG A 369 73.14 17.46 11.18
N PHE A 370 72.17 18.34 10.95
CA PHE A 370 72.10 19.68 11.54
C PHE A 370 71.54 19.64 12.98
N TYR A 371 70.61 18.70 13.25
CA TYR A 371 70.21 18.19 14.56
C TYR A 371 71.39 17.78 15.46
N HIS A 372 72.12 16.76 15.02
CA HIS A 372 73.22 16.21 15.82
C HIS A 372 74.38 17.18 16.00
N ALA A 373 74.60 18.12 15.08
CA ALA A 373 75.65 19.15 15.21
C ALA A 373 75.42 20.13 16.38
N ARG A 374 74.15 20.39 16.76
CA ARG A 374 73.83 21.30 17.88
C ARG A 374 73.94 20.62 19.25
N ASN A 375 73.84 19.28 19.30
CA ASN A 375 73.98 18.48 20.52
C ASN A 375 75.43 18.12 20.87
N VAL A 376 76.41 18.47 20.02
CA VAL A 376 77.84 18.18 20.25
C VAL A 376 78.53 19.26 21.09
N GLN A 377 77.83 20.33 21.48
CA GLN A 377 78.40 21.47 22.21
C GLN A 377 77.94 21.62 23.67
N ILE A 378 77.51 20.54 24.33
CA ILE A 378 77.06 20.59 25.73
C ILE A 378 77.75 19.49 26.54
N ASP A 379 78.40 19.89 27.64
CA ASP A 379 79.21 19.05 28.52
C ASP A 379 78.35 18.02 29.31
N PRO A 380 78.87 16.83 29.66
CA PRO A 380 78.06 15.73 30.21
C PRO A 380 77.67 15.83 31.70
N ASP A 381 78.08 16.87 32.43
CA ASP A 381 78.04 16.90 33.91
C ASP A 381 76.97 17.81 34.55
N ASP A 382 75.98 18.29 33.80
CA ASP A 382 74.90 19.13 34.36
C ASP A 382 73.81 18.31 35.11
N PRO A 383 73.44 18.65 36.36
CA PRO A 383 72.45 17.90 37.16
C PRO A 383 70.99 17.95 36.66
N PHE A 384 70.72 18.68 35.58
CA PHE A 384 69.38 18.85 34.99
C PHE A 384 69.20 18.10 33.66
N TRP A 385 70.18 17.27 33.25
CA TRP A 385 70.15 16.58 31.97
C TRP A 385 69.36 15.26 32.04
N GLU A 386 68.13 15.29 31.54
CA GLU A 386 67.35 14.10 31.22
C GLU A 386 67.75 13.58 29.83
N LYS A 387 68.13 12.31 29.75
CA LYS A 387 68.55 11.64 28.51
C LYS A 387 67.40 11.66 27.50
N THR A 388 67.44 12.58 26.54
CA THR A 388 66.47 12.63 25.44
C THR A 388 66.63 11.38 24.58
N GLU A 389 65.67 10.46 24.66
CA GLU A 389 65.60 9.28 23.78
C GLU A 389 65.47 9.74 22.33
N ASP A 390 66.11 9.04 21.37
CA ASP A 390 66.20 9.41 19.96
C ASP A 390 64.89 10.01 19.38
N ASP A 391 64.90 11.31 19.06
CA ASP A 391 63.79 12.13 18.52
C ASP A 391 63.26 11.71 17.12
N ARG A 392 63.53 10.48 16.68
CA ARG A 392 63.10 9.99 15.37
C ARG A 392 61.64 9.52 15.43
N VAL A 393 60.87 9.89 14.41
CA VAL A 393 59.50 9.40 14.24
C VAL A 393 59.56 7.92 13.85
N THR A 394 59.01 7.06 14.70
CA THR A 394 58.84 5.64 14.39
C THR A 394 57.70 5.45 13.39
N PHE A 395 57.68 4.31 12.67
CA PHE A 395 56.58 4.02 11.73
C PHE A 395 55.20 4.03 12.42
N GLY A 396 55.12 3.60 13.68
CA GLY A 396 53.89 3.66 14.48
C GLY A 396 53.44 5.10 14.76
N GLU A 397 54.36 5.99 15.13
CA GLU A 397 54.07 7.40 15.37
C GLU A 397 53.68 8.14 14.08
N ALA A 398 54.33 7.83 12.95
CA ALA A 398 53.93 8.35 11.64
C ALA A 398 52.52 7.87 11.24
N MET A 399 52.19 6.61 11.52
CA MET A 399 50.86 6.06 11.25
C MET A 399 49.79 6.71 12.15
N TRP A 400 50.09 6.92 13.43
CA TRP A 400 49.23 7.66 14.36
C TRP A 400 48.96 9.09 13.91
N PHE A 401 49.98 9.79 13.39
CA PHE A 401 49.80 11.13 12.80
C PHE A 401 48.80 11.12 11.63
N VAL A 402 48.94 10.19 10.67
CA VAL A 402 48.07 10.12 9.49
C VAL A 402 46.62 9.75 9.86
N TRP A 403 46.44 8.80 10.79
CA TRP A 403 45.11 8.44 11.31
C TRP A 403 44.48 9.56 12.15
N GLY A 404 45.27 10.26 12.95
CA GLY A 404 44.84 11.40 13.76
C GLY A 404 44.27 12.51 12.87
N VAL A 405 44.98 12.85 11.79
CA VAL A 405 44.49 13.80 10.78
C VAL A 405 43.20 13.30 10.13
N LEU A 406 43.14 12.04 9.66
CA LEU A 406 41.94 11.48 9.01
C LEU A 406 40.68 11.57 9.88
N LEU A 407 40.81 11.24 11.15
CA LEU A 407 39.71 11.20 12.11
C LEU A 407 39.42 12.57 12.74
N ASN A 408 40.07 13.64 12.27
CA ASN A 408 40.04 14.98 12.90
C ASN A 408 40.29 14.91 14.42
N SER A 409 41.13 13.96 14.84
CA SER A 409 41.47 13.72 16.24
C SER A 409 42.71 14.53 16.59
N GLY A 410 42.65 15.36 17.64
CA GLY A 410 43.76 16.22 18.08
C GLY A 410 44.93 15.48 18.74
N VAL A 411 44.98 14.15 18.64
CA VAL A 411 46.00 13.31 19.29
C VAL A 411 47.15 13.07 18.31
N CYS A 412 48.18 13.91 18.42
CA CYS A 412 49.46 13.71 17.72
C CYS A 412 50.58 13.69 18.76
N GLU A 413 51.21 12.54 18.99
CA GLU A 413 52.34 12.42 19.92
C GLU A 413 53.60 13.10 19.37
N LYS A 414 53.84 13.05 18.05
CA LYS A 414 54.97 13.69 17.36
C LYS A 414 54.56 14.21 15.99
N THR A 415 55.16 15.32 15.55
CA THR A 415 54.92 15.92 14.22
C THR A 415 56.12 15.68 13.28
N PRO A 416 55.90 15.58 11.96
CA PRO A 416 56.97 15.34 11.01
C PRO A 416 58.00 16.49 11.01
N ARG A 417 59.28 16.11 11.04
CA ARG A 417 60.40 17.06 11.19
C ARG A 417 60.88 17.60 9.85
N SER A 418 61.02 16.73 8.84
CA SER A 418 61.59 17.13 7.56
C SER A 418 60.68 18.11 6.82
N PHE A 419 61.27 19.10 6.15
CA PHE A 419 60.51 20.08 5.36
C PHE A 419 59.65 19.37 4.30
N SER A 420 60.20 18.34 3.65
CA SER A 420 59.48 17.47 2.72
C SER A 420 58.28 16.77 3.36
N ALA A 421 58.42 16.19 4.56
CA ALA A 421 57.31 15.53 5.24
C ALA A 421 56.26 16.52 5.77
N ARG A 422 56.65 17.76 6.12
CA ARG A 422 55.70 18.83 6.48
C ARG A 422 54.84 19.26 5.29
N ILE A 423 55.44 19.45 4.11
CA ILE A 423 54.68 19.78 2.90
C ILE A 423 53.73 18.63 2.55
N LEU A 424 54.20 17.38 2.61
CA LEU A 424 53.36 16.21 2.37
C LEU A 424 52.23 16.10 3.41
N GLY A 425 52.51 16.38 4.68
CA GLY A 425 51.51 16.45 5.75
C GLY A 425 50.47 17.54 5.51
N LEU A 426 50.86 18.73 5.04
CA LEU A 426 49.93 19.82 4.69
C LEU A 426 48.99 19.42 3.54
N VAL A 427 49.53 18.78 2.50
CA VAL A 427 48.71 18.27 1.38
C VAL A 427 47.77 17.16 1.85
N TRP A 428 48.24 16.26 2.72
CA TRP A 428 47.41 15.22 3.32
C TRP A 428 46.26 15.81 4.15
N CYS A 429 46.53 16.82 4.98
CA CYS A 429 45.50 17.54 5.73
C CYS A 429 44.45 18.16 4.79
N GLY A 430 44.86 18.78 3.68
CA GLY A 430 43.95 19.32 2.67
C GLY A 430 43.08 18.24 2.02
N PHE A 431 43.68 17.11 1.64
CA PHE A 431 42.98 15.97 1.06
C PHE A 431 41.93 15.37 2.02
N VAL A 432 42.29 15.19 3.29
CA VAL A 432 41.37 14.70 4.33
C VAL A 432 40.22 15.67 4.55
N MET A 433 40.49 16.97 4.66
CA MET A 433 39.44 18.00 4.84
C MET A 433 38.42 17.97 3.71
N ILE A 434 38.87 17.88 2.45
CA ILE A 434 37.99 17.77 1.27
C ILE A 434 37.16 16.48 1.31
N THR A 435 37.80 15.36 1.66
CA THR A 435 37.13 14.05 1.71
C THR A 435 36.05 14.01 2.80
N THR A 436 36.35 14.52 3.99
CA THR A 436 35.40 14.60 5.11
C THR A 436 34.25 15.57 4.80
N ALA A 437 34.52 16.73 4.19
CA ALA A 437 33.48 17.66 3.75
C ALA A 437 32.57 17.05 2.66
N SER A 438 33.14 16.26 1.75
CA SER A 438 32.36 15.58 0.71
C SER A 438 31.48 14.47 1.29
N TYR A 439 32.00 13.74 2.29
CA TYR A 439 31.23 12.73 3.02
C TYR A 439 30.04 13.36 3.75
N THR A 440 30.25 14.44 4.49
CA THR A 440 29.17 15.13 5.23
C THR A 440 28.14 15.74 4.28
N ALA A 441 28.57 16.31 3.15
CA ALA A 441 27.69 16.84 2.12
C ALA A 441 26.82 15.74 1.48
N ASN A 442 27.41 14.59 1.13
CA ASN A 442 26.66 13.50 0.52
C ASN A 442 25.70 12.81 1.50
N LEU A 443 26.10 12.68 2.77
CA LEU A 443 25.22 12.21 3.84
C LEU A 443 24.01 13.15 4.00
N ALA A 444 24.25 14.46 4.05
CA ALA A 444 23.17 15.45 4.17
C ALA A 444 22.23 15.40 2.95
N ALA A 445 22.77 15.29 1.74
CA ALA A 445 21.98 15.17 0.52
C ALA A 445 21.12 13.89 0.52
N PHE A 446 21.67 12.76 0.97
CA PHE A 446 20.95 11.50 1.06
C PHE A 446 19.77 11.60 2.03
N LEU A 447 19.97 12.19 3.20
CA LEU A 447 18.91 12.38 4.21
C LEU A 447 17.77 13.29 3.73
N VAL A 448 18.06 14.21 2.81
CA VAL A 448 17.04 15.08 2.19
C VAL A 448 16.29 14.35 1.06
N LEU A 449 16.97 13.47 0.33
CA LEU A 449 16.41 12.76 -0.83
C LEU A 449 15.59 11.51 -0.48
N GLU A 450 15.75 10.95 0.71
CA GLU A 450 14.87 9.91 1.25
C GLU A 450 13.50 10.49 1.63
N THR A 451 12.76 10.94 0.62
CA THR A 451 11.34 11.22 0.75
C THR A 451 10.58 9.90 0.79
N PRO A 452 9.60 9.72 1.70
CA PRO A 452 8.72 8.57 1.65
C PRO A 452 8.05 8.51 0.28
N GLU A 453 7.75 7.30 -0.21
CA GLU A 453 7.07 7.12 -1.50
C GLU A 453 5.90 8.10 -1.61
N LYS A 454 5.88 8.86 -2.70
CA LYS A 454 4.80 9.82 -2.94
C LYS A 454 3.50 9.04 -2.98
N SER A 455 2.58 9.41 -2.09
CA SER A 455 1.23 8.87 -2.08
C SER A 455 0.51 9.15 -3.40
N LEU A 456 -0.50 8.35 -3.73
CA LEU A 456 -1.28 8.53 -4.97
C LEU A 456 -1.80 9.96 -5.10
N THR A 457 -1.48 10.59 -6.23
CA THR A 457 -1.83 11.99 -6.50
C THR A 457 -3.29 12.16 -6.90
N GLY A 458 -3.92 11.11 -7.44
CA GLY A 458 -5.32 11.07 -7.84
C GLY A 458 -5.56 10.14 -9.02
N VAL A 459 -6.69 10.30 -9.71
CA VAL A 459 -7.08 9.45 -10.85
C VAL A 459 -6.11 9.53 -12.05
N ASN A 460 -5.38 10.63 -12.20
CA ASN A 460 -4.41 10.81 -13.28
C ASN A 460 -3.00 10.30 -12.93
N ASP A 461 -2.84 9.64 -11.78
CA ASP A 461 -1.56 9.08 -11.39
C ASP A 461 -1.10 7.99 -12.39
N PRO A 462 0.15 8.04 -12.88
CA PRO A 462 0.68 7.01 -13.77
C PRO A 462 0.56 5.59 -13.23
N ARG A 463 0.62 5.40 -11.91
CA ARG A 463 0.48 4.08 -11.26
C ARG A 463 -0.91 3.49 -11.43
N LEU A 464 -1.93 4.33 -11.56
CA LEU A 464 -3.31 3.91 -11.83
C LEU A 464 -3.58 3.82 -13.33
N ARG A 465 -3.13 4.82 -14.12
CA ARG A 465 -3.38 4.90 -15.57
C ARG A 465 -2.66 3.82 -16.37
N ASN A 466 -1.43 3.50 -15.95
CA ASN A 466 -0.62 2.41 -16.49
C ASN A 466 -0.23 1.46 -15.37
N PRO A 467 -1.14 0.56 -14.94
CA PRO A 467 -0.93 -0.27 -13.78
C PRO A 467 0.20 -1.27 -13.99
N SER A 468 1.19 -1.24 -13.10
CA SER A 468 2.17 -2.33 -13.01
C SER A 468 1.50 -3.63 -12.55
N THR A 469 2.10 -4.79 -12.85
CA THR A 469 1.62 -6.09 -12.37
C THR A 469 1.51 -6.17 -10.84
N ASN A 470 2.34 -5.40 -10.13
CA ASN A 470 2.48 -5.43 -8.68
C ASN A 470 1.50 -4.48 -7.96
N PHE A 471 0.71 -3.68 -8.69
CA PHE A 471 -0.23 -2.73 -8.10
C PHE A 471 -1.65 -3.06 -8.55
N SER A 472 -2.43 -3.64 -7.64
CA SER A 472 -3.84 -3.99 -7.82
C SER A 472 -4.73 -2.90 -7.22
N TYR A 473 -5.87 -2.66 -7.86
CA TYR A 473 -6.93 -1.82 -7.32
C TYR A 473 -8.29 -2.37 -7.73
N ALA A 474 -9.29 -2.06 -6.93
CA ALA A 474 -10.63 -2.61 -7.05
C ALA A 474 -11.70 -1.55 -6.77
N THR A 475 -12.89 -1.81 -7.27
CA THR A 475 -14.13 -1.15 -6.86
C THR A 475 -15.17 -2.22 -6.53
N VAL A 476 -16.32 -1.83 -5.99
CA VAL A 476 -17.40 -2.78 -5.73
C VAL A 476 -18.27 -2.92 -6.99
N LEU A 477 -18.58 -4.15 -7.34
CA LEU A 477 -19.47 -4.51 -8.42
C LEU A 477 -20.86 -3.92 -8.21
N ASP A 478 -21.58 -3.82 -9.31
CA ASP A 478 -23.01 -3.51 -9.30
C ASP A 478 -23.40 -2.12 -8.73
N THR A 479 -22.53 -1.12 -8.89
CA THR A 479 -22.72 0.23 -8.31
C THR A 479 -22.39 1.38 -9.26
N ASN A 480 -22.65 2.61 -8.80
CA ASN A 480 -22.40 3.82 -9.58
C ASN A 480 -20.91 4.01 -9.92
N THR A 481 -20.00 3.73 -8.98
CA THR A 481 -18.55 3.81 -9.23
C THR A 481 -18.12 2.81 -10.31
N TYR A 482 -18.62 1.57 -10.27
CA TYR A 482 -18.35 0.57 -11.30
C TYR A 482 -18.88 1.02 -12.68
N GLN A 483 -20.11 1.51 -12.74
CA GLN A 483 -20.70 2.02 -13.99
C GLN A 483 -19.95 3.25 -14.52
N TYR A 484 -19.48 4.13 -13.64
CA TYR A 484 -18.68 5.29 -14.02
C TYR A 484 -17.43 4.88 -14.82
N PHE A 485 -16.65 3.92 -14.31
CA PHE A 485 -15.47 3.42 -15.02
C PHE A 485 -15.81 2.66 -16.31
N LYS A 486 -16.96 1.98 -16.35
CA LYS A 486 -17.43 1.27 -17.55
C LYS A 486 -17.83 2.23 -18.67
N ARG A 487 -18.47 3.37 -18.34
CA ARG A 487 -18.94 4.38 -19.30
C ARG A 487 -17.81 5.24 -19.88
N HIS A 488 -16.80 5.55 -19.08
CA HIS A 488 -15.72 6.46 -19.50
C HIS A 488 -14.63 5.74 -20.31
N VAL A 489 -14.64 5.94 -21.63
CA VAL A 489 -13.65 5.37 -22.58
C VAL A 489 -12.20 5.69 -22.24
N GLU A 490 -11.91 6.89 -21.73
CA GLU A 490 -10.56 7.29 -21.33
C GLU A 490 -9.99 6.43 -20.19
N LEU A 491 -10.86 5.87 -19.34
CA LEU A 491 -10.51 5.06 -18.18
C LEU A 491 -10.61 3.56 -18.46
N SER A 492 -10.83 3.17 -19.73
CA SER A 492 -10.99 1.77 -20.13
C SER A 492 -9.80 0.88 -19.76
N THR A 493 -8.57 1.39 -19.78
CA THR A 493 -7.38 0.65 -19.33
C THR A 493 -7.44 0.34 -17.83
N MET A 494 -7.93 1.29 -17.02
CA MET A 494 -8.16 1.06 -15.60
C MET A 494 -9.28 0.04 -15.38
N PHE A 495 -10.39 0.19 -16.11
CA PHE A 495 -11.54 -0.71 -16.02
C PHE A 495 -11.15 -2.18 -16.27
N ARG A 496 -10.36 -2.45 -17.32
CA ARG A 496 -9.89 -3.81 -17.62
C ARG A 496 -8.97 -4.38 -16.54
N LYS A 497 -8.20 -3.53 -15.84
CA LYS A 497 -7.31 -3.98 -14.77
C LYS A 497 -8.06 -4.27 -13.47
N MET A 498 -9.05 -3.43 -13.13
CA MET A 498 -9.84 -3.59 -11.91
C MET A 498 -10.80 -4.78 -11.98
N GLU A 499 -11.27 -5.17 -13.17
CA GLU A 499 -12.31 -6.20 -13.36
C GLU A 499 -11.99 -7.53 -12.67
N GLY A 500 -10.72 -7.95 -12.66
CA GLY A 500 -10.28 -9.18 -11.99
C GLY A 500 -10.15 -9.10 -10.46
N HIS A 501 -10.27 -7.91 -9.87
CA HIS A 501 -10.13 -7.67 -8.42
C HIS A 501 -11.38 -7.04 -7.78
N ASN A 502 -12.43 -6.77 -8.56
CA ASN A 502 -13.64 -6.13 -8.05
C ASN A 502 -14.38 -7.05 -7.06
N VAL A 503 -14.87 -6.47 -5.97
CA VAL A 503 -15.56 -7.17 -4.88
C VAL A 503 -17.06 -6.93 -4.92
N ARG A 504 -17.88 -7.71 -4.20
CA ARG A 504 -19.33 -7.43 -4.05
C ARG A 504 -19.68 -6.68 -2.78
N ASP A 505 -18.88 -6.84 -1.73
CA ASP A 505 -19.06 -6.16 -0.45
C ASP A 505 -17.90 -5.16 -0.22
N PRO A 506 -18.17 -3.88 0.08
CA PRO A 506 -17.14 -2.93 0.48
C PRO A 506 -16.22 -3.44 1.61
N LYS A 507 -16.74 -4.24 2.57
CA LYS A 507 -15.95 -4.73 3.71
C LYS A 507 -14.77 -5.60 3.26
N GLU A 508 -15.00 -6.47 2.27
CA GLU A 508 -13.98 -7.36 1.70
C GLU A 508 -12.80 -6.57 1.10
N ALA A 509 -13.09 -5.46 0.40
CA ALA A 509 -12.03 -4.61 -0.17
C ALA A 509 -11.23 -3.86 0.89
N ILE A 510 -11.87 -3.44 2.00
CA ILE A 510 -11.20 -2.77 3.11
C ILE A 510 -10.24 -3.75 3.80
N ASP A 511 -10.67 -4.99 4.04
CA ASP A 511 -9.83 -6.03 4.63
C ASP A 511 -8.66 -6.42 3.71
N ALA A 512 -8.90 -6.50 2.40
CA ALA A 512 -7.85 -6.72 1.40
C ALA A 512 -6.81 -5.59 1.39
N LEU A 513 -7.24 -4.34 1.56
CA LEU A 513 -6.36 -3.18 1.66
C LEU A 513 -5.52 -3.21 2.95
N LEU A 514 -6.12 -3.60 4.08
CA LEU A 514 -5.42 -3.75 5.36
C LEU A 514 -4.39 -4.89 5.32
N ASN A 515 -4.73 -6.01 4.69
CA ASN A 515 -3.84 -7.16 4.50
C ASN A 515 -2.72 -6.89 3.47
N GLY A 516 -2.84 -5.82 2.68
CA GLY A 516 -1.86 -5.44 1.65
C GLY A 516 -1.93 -6.28 0.37
N THR A 517 -3.00 -7.05 0.18
CA THR A 517 -3.28 -7.76 -1.08
C THR A 517 -3.80 -6.82 -2.16
N LEU A 518 -4.49 -5.75 -1.74
CA LEU A 518 -4.95 -4.66 -2.58
C LEU A 518 -4.09 -3.42 -2.36
N GLY A 519 -3.68 -2.75 -3.46
CA GLY A 519 -2.89 -1.52 -3.39
C GLY A 519 -3.75 -0.26 -3.17
N ALA A 520 -4.93 -0.21 -3.77
CA ALA A 520 -5.88 0.89 -3.60
C ALA A 520 -7.33 0.44 -3.80
N PHE A 521 -8.25 1.06 -3.07
CA PHE A 521 -9.69 0.85 -3.20
C PHE A 521 -10.37 2.12 -3.68
N ILE A 522 -11.21 2.03 -4.71
CA ILE A 522 -11.86 3.20 -5.33
C ILE A 522 -13.36 3.11 -5.10
N TRP A 523 -13.91 4.12 -4.42
CA TRP A 523 -15.30 4.13 -3.98
C TRP A 523 -15.83 5.55 -3.68
N ASP A 524 -17.07 5.65 -3.20
CA ASP A 524 -17.69 6.89 -2.77
C ASP A 524 -16.95 7.54 -1.60
N SER A 525 -16.68 8.84 -1.73
CA SER A 525 -15.86 9.61 -0.80
C SER A 525 -16.39 9.58 0.63
N THR A 526 -17.70 9.66 0.82
CA THR A 526 -18.32 9.70 2.16
C THR A 526 -18.06 8.41 2.94
N ARG A 527 -18.19 7.26 2.28
CA ARG A 527 -17.90 5.95 2.87
C ARG A 527 -16.39 5.80 3.15
N LEU A 528 -15.54 6.21 2.22
CA LEU A 528 -14.09 6.11 2.37
C LEU A 528 -13.53 7.04 3.45
N ASP A 529 -14.05 8.27 3.54
CA ASP A 529 -13.64 9.24 4.56
C ASP A 529 -14.07 8.75 5.96
N PHE A 530 -15.26 8.15 6.08
CA PHE A 530 -15.69 7.46 7.31
C PHE A 530 -14.75 6.31 7.70
N GLU A 531 -14.39 5.42 6.77
CA GLU A 531 -13.48 4.30 7.05
C GLU A 531 -12.04 4.75 7.38
N ALA A 532 -11.57 5.84 6.77
CA ALA A 532 -10.29 6.45 7.11
C ALA A 532 -10.29 7.11 8.50
N MET A 533 -11.44 7.65 8.94
CA MET A 533 -11.61 8.14 10.31
C MET A 533 -11.66 7.00 11.33
N LYS A 534 -12.29 5.87 10.97
CA LYS A 534 -12.36 4.67 11.80
C LYS A 534 -10.99 4.04 12.01
N ASN A 535 -10.22 3.88 10.93
CA ASN A 535 -8.93 3.19 10.91
C ASN A 535 -7.80 4.12 10.48
N CYS A 536 -6.94 4.55 11.41
CA CYS A 536 -5.84 5.48 11.13
C CYS A 536 -4.73 4.92 10.20
N GLU A 537 -4.74 3.61 9.92
CA GLU A 537 -3.89 2.98 8.91
C GLU A 537 -4.37 3.27 7.49
N LEU A 538 -5.61 3.72 7.29
CA LEU A 538 -6.18 3.99 5.98
C LEU A 538 -6.22 5.50 5.74
N ARG A 539 -5.97 5.92 4.50
CA ARG A 539 -6.06 7.34 4.12
C ARG A 539 -6.67 7.51 2.75
N THR A 540 -7.55 8.50 2.65
CA THR A 540 -8.07 8.92 1.35
C THR A 540 -7.04 9.75 0.57
N ARG A 541 -7.06 9.58 -0.75
CA ARG A 541 -6.07 10.10 -1.71
C ARG A 541 -6.74 10.70 -2.93
N GLY A 542 -6.03 11.66 -3.53
CA GLY A 542 -6.52 12.43 -4.67
C GLY A 542 -7.58 13.47 -4.34
N ALA A 543 -7.89 14.27 -5.35
CA ALA A 543 -9.07 15.13 -5.39
C ALA A 543 -10.31 14.29 -5.75
N LEU A 544 -11.50 14.74 -5.32
CA LEU A 544 -12.75 14.13 -5.72
C LEU A 544 -12.94 14.27 -7.23
N PHE A 545 -13.22 13.15 -7.90
CA PHE A 545 -13.59 13.09 -9.32
C PHE A 545 -14.94 12.38 -9.46
N GLY A 546 -15.59 12.47 -10.62
CA GLY A 546 -16.94 11.93 -10.78
C GLY A 546 -17.90 12.48 -9.72
N ARG A 547 -17.97 13.82 -9.58
CA ARG A 547 -18.83 14.48 -8.60
C ARG A 547 -20.28 14.06 -8.84
N SER A 548 -20.96 13.69 -7.78
CA SER A 548 -22.36 13.27 -7.80
C SER A 548 -23.00 13.65 -6.48
N ALA A 549 -24.27 13.32 -6.31
CA ALA A 549 -24.96 13.61 -5.07
C ALA A 549 -25.95 12.49 -4.75
N TYR A 550 -26.21 12.30 -3.46
CA TYR A 550 -27.26 11.42 -3.00
C TYR A 550 -28.59 12.15 -3.02
N GLY A 551 -29.61 11.47 -3.53
CA GLY A 551 -30.99 11.94 -3.56
C GLY A 551 -31.91 10.90 -2.94
N ILE A 552 -33.12 11.31 -2.60
CA ILE A 552 -34.20 10.39 -2.25
C ILE A 552 -34.86 9.94 -3.54
N GLY A 553 -35.02 8.62 -3.69
CA GLY A 553 -35.73 8.04 -4.82
C GLY A 553 -37.22 7.93 -4.53
N LEU A 554 -38.06 8.32 -5.48
CA LEU A 554 -39.51 8.13 -5.44
C LEU A 554 -39.97 7.43 -6.72
N GLN A 555 -41.16 6.85 -6.68
CA GLN A 555 -41.86 6.37 -7.87
C GLN A 555 -41.92 7.47 -8.95
N LYS A 556 -41.88 7.07 -10.22
CA LYS A 556 -41.98 7.99 -11.34
C LYS A 556 -43.29 8.77 -11.27
N HIS A 557 -43.22 10.09 -11.44
CA HIS A 557 -44.37 11.00 -11.35
C HIS A 557 -45.08 11.00 -9.99
N SER A 558 -44.35 10.70 -8.91
CA SER A 558 -44.92 10.73 -7.55
C SER A 558 -45.35 12.15 -7.16
N PRO A 559 -46.55 12.32 -6.56
CA PRO A 559 -46.98 13.62 -6.05
C PRO A 559 -46.15 14.09 -4.86
N TRP A 560 -45.38 13.20 -4.21
CA TRP A 560 -44.53 13.52 -3.07
C TRP A 560 -43.21 14.19 -3.46
N THR A 561 -42.76 14.04 -4.71
CA THR A 561 -41.46 14.57 -5.17
C THR A 561 -41.25 16.05 -4.84
N PRO A 562 -42.15 16.99 -5.21
CA PRO A 562 -41.96 18.41 -4.87
C PRO A 562 -42.00 18.69 -3.36
N HIS A 563 -42.81 17.94 -2.59
CA HIS A 563 -42.93 18.11 -1.16
C HIS A 563 -41.66 17.66 -0.41
N ILE A 564 -41.12 16.50 -0.78
CA ILE A 564 -39.86 15.97 -0.23
C ILE A 564 -38.69 16.88 -0.62
N THR A 565 -38.63 17.33 -1.87
CA THR A 565 -37.62 18.30 -2.33
C THR A 565 -37.61 19.57 -1.48
N ASN A 566 -38.77 20.20 -1.27
CA ASN A 566 -38.85 21.41 -0.44
C ASN A 566 -38.48 21.13 1.03
N ALA A 567 -38.83 19.95 1.56
CA ALA A 567 -38.45 19.55 2.91
C ALA A 567 -36.93 19.39 3.06
N ILE A 568 -36.24 18.79 2.08
CA ILE A 568 -34.78 18.67 2.05
C ILE A 568 -34.10 20.04 2.05
N LEU A 569 -34.56 20.96 1.19
CA LEU A 569 -34.01 22.31 1.11
C LEU A 569 -34.10 23.03 2.46
N ARG A 570 -35.23 22.91 3.16
CA ARG A 570 -35.41 23.50 4.50
C ARG A 570 -34.57 22.85 5.57
N LEU A 571 -34.42 21.52 5.54
CA LEU A 571 -33.51 20.83 6.47
C LEU A 571 -32.05 21.28 6.26
N SER A 572 -31.69 21.61 5.02
CA SER A 572 -30.39 22.21 4.70
C SER A 572 -30.28 23.65 5.21
N GLU A 573 -31.30 24.50 4.99
CA GLU A 573 -31.33 25.90 5.45
C GLU A 573 -31.31 26.01 6.98
N ASN A 574 -32.01 25.12 7.68
CA ASN A 574 -32.08 25.10 9.14
C ASN A 574 -30.81 24.50 9.80
N GLY A 575 -29.83 24.02 9.01
CA GLY A 575 -28.61 23.39 9.53
C GLY A 575 -28.79 21.97 10.07
N MET A 576 -29.97 21.36 9.91
CA MET A 576 -30.22 19.99 10.37
C MET A 576 -29.36 18.97 9.62
N MET A 577 -29.10 19.18 8.32
CA MET A 577 -28.19 18.33 7.54
C MET A 577 -26.76 18.34 8.08
N GLU A 578 -26.26 19.50 8.53
CA GLU A 578 -24.93 19.63 9.16
C GLU A 578 -24.90 18.92 10.53
N ALA A 579 -25.98 19.03 11.30
CA ALA A 579 -26.10 18.31 12.57
C ALA A 579 -26.10 16.78 12.38
N LEU A 580 -26.77 16.26 11.35
CA LEU A 580 -26.75 14.84 11.00
C LEU A 580 -25.35 14.39 10.53
N ASP A 581 -24.67 15.19 9.71
CA ASP A 581 -23.29 14.92 9.25
C ASP A 581 -22.31 14.89 10.43
N ALA A 582 -22.41 15.86 11.34
CA ALA A 582 -21.64 15.91 12.56
C ALA A 582 -21.90 14.68 13.46
N LYS A 583 -23.15 14.21 13.57
CA LYS A 583 -23.52 13.04 14.38
C LYS A 583 -22.98 11.74 13.78
N TRP A 584 -23.22 11.49 12.50
CA TRP A 584 -23.04 10.17 11.88
C TRP A 584 -21.73 9.98 11.13
N ILE A 585 -21.18 11.03 10.53
CA ILE A 585 -19.95 10.95 9.73
C ILE A 585 -18.75 11.39 10.57
N ASN A 586 -18.82 12.57 11.19
CA ASN A 586 -17.70 13.10 11.98
C ASN A 586 -17.66 12.57 13.42
N GLY A 587 -18.81 12.32 14.05
CA GLY A 587 -18.95 11.95 15.46
C GLY A 587 -18.91 10.46 15.75
N ALA A 588 -19.21 9.61 14.76
CA ALA A 588 -19.22 8.16 14.91
C ALA A 588 -17.82 7.52 14.79
N GLY A 589 -16.83 8.27 14.27
CA GLY A 589 -15.43 7.84 14.23
C GLY A 589 -14.76 7.95 15.60
N LYS A 590 -13.97 6.93 15.99
CA LYS A 590 -13.03 7.04 17.12
C LYS A 590 -12.17 8.32 16.97
N LYS A 591 -11.66 8.83 18.10
CA LYS A 591 -10.81 10.05 18.24
C LYS A 591 -10.11 10.44 16.94
N PRO A 592 -10.20 11.69 16.49
CA PRO A 592 -9.64 12.12 15.21
C PRO A 592 -8.18 11.67 15.13
N CYS A 593 -7.86 10.86 14.11
CA CYS A 593 -6.49 10.45 13.86
C CYS A 593 -5.64 11.72 13.79
N ILE A 594 -4.71 11.90 14.73
CA ILE A 594 -3.87 13.09 14.78
C ILE A 594 -2.89 13.00 13.61
N TYR A 595 -3.27 13.62 12.51
CA TYR A 595 -2.42 13.74 11.34
C TYR A 595 -1.38 14.81 11.62
N GLU A 596 -0.22 14.41 12.16
CA GLU A 596 0.96 15.27 12.09
C GLU A 596 1.32 15.47 10.61
N LYS A 597 0.80 16.56 10.04
CA LYS A 597 1.15 17.08 8.72
C LYS A 597 2.67 17.11 8.67
N HIS A 598 3.28 16.38 7.72
CA HIS A 598 4.73 16.23 7.53
C HIS A 598 5.50 17.55 7.66
N LYS A 599 5.82 17.95 8.89
CA LYS A 599 6.64 19.14 9.18
C LYS A 599 7.97 18.78 9.81
N SER A 600 8.13 17.54 10.26
CA SER A 600 9.40 17.04 10.77
C SER A 600 10.08 16.19 9.69
N PRO A 601 11.23 16.61 9.13
CA PRO A 601 12.11 15.67 8.45
C PRO A 601 12.39 14.52 9.42
N ALA A 602 12.49 13.29 8.89
CA ALA A 602 12.79 12.12 9.70
C ALA A 602 14.04 12.39 10.55
N ARG A 603 13.86 12.61 11.86
CA ARG A 603 14.99 12.77 12.77
C ARG A 603 15.77 11.46 12.75
N LEU A 604 17.11 11.52 12.67
CA LEU A 604 17.91 10.30 12.79
C LEU A 604 17.55 9.61 14.10
N ALA A 605 16.92 8.44 14.00
CA ALA A 605 16.57 7.63 15.15
C ALA A 605 17.80 6.86 15.65
N LEU A 606 17.77 6.44 16.92
CA LEU A 606 18.77 5.52 17.50
C LEU A 606 18.92 4.25 16.63
N ALA A 607 17.83 3.79 16.02
CA ALA A 607 17.82 2.66 15.08
C ALA A 607 18.75 2.87 13.88
N ASN A 608 18.78 4.08 13.30
CA ASN A 608 19.62 4.40 12.14
C ASN A 608 21.12 4.50 12.49
N MET A 609 21.45 4.75 13.77
CA MET A 609 22.83 4.83 14.27
C MET A 609 23.28 3.59 15.06
N ARG A 610 22.43 2.55 15.17
CA ARG A 610 22.71 1.33 15.93
C ARG A 610 24.06 0.71 15.57
N ASP A 611 24.38 0.68 14.29
CA ASP A 611 25.58 0.01 13.77
C ASP A 611 26.88 0.71 14.22
N ILE A 612 26.84 2.03 14.43
CA ILE A 612 27.97 2.80 14.96
C ILE A 612 28.26 2.37 16.41
N PHE A 613 27.22 2.17 17.24
CA PHE A 613 27.40 1.70 18.61
C PHE A 613 27.93 0.27 18.67
N VAL A 614 27.46 -0.61 17.78
CA VAL A 614 27.98 -1.99 17.67
C VAL A 614 29.47 -1.98 17.30
N LEU A 615 29.88 -1.11 16.38
CA LEU A 615 31.29 -0.96 15.98
C LEU A 615 32.18 -0.51 17.14
N VAL A 616 31.73 0.47 17.93
CA VAL A 616 32.46 0.94 19.13
C VAL A 616 32.60 -0.19 20.16
N ALA A 617 31.52 -0.93 20.43
CA ALA A 617 31.55 -2.05 21.36
C ALA A 617 32.54 -3.15 20.91
N GLY A 618 32.55 -3.47 19.61
CA GLY A 618 33.53 -4.38 19.01
C GLY A 618 34.97 -3.88 19.14
N GLY A 619 35.19 -2.57 18.95
CA GLY A 619 36.49 -1.92 19.12
C GLY A 619 37.02 -2.01 20.55
N ILE A 620 36.17 -1.79 21.55
CA ILE A 620 36.53 -1.93 22.98
C ILE A 620 36.95 -3.38 23.28
N LEU A 621 36.19 -4.36 22.77
CA LEU A 621 36.47 -5.78 22.99
C LEU A 621 37.80 -6.19 22.34
N LEU A 622 38.05 -5.78 21.10
CA LEU A 622 39.33 -6.01 20.42
C LEU A 622 40.51 -5.31 21.13
N GLY A 623 40.30 -4.08 21.61
CA GLY A 623 41.30 -3.34 22.38
C GLY A 623 41.69 -4.06 23.68
N ALA A 624 40.71 -4.60 24.41
CA ALA A 624 40.95 -5.41 25.60
C ALA A 624 41.77 -6.66 25.29
N ILE A 625 41.47 -7.34 24.17
CA ILE A 625 42.24 -8.52 23.72
C ILE A 625 43.69 -8.12 23.38
N PHE A 626 43.90 -7.04 22.64
CA PHE A 626 45.25 -6.55 22.31
C PHE A 626 46.04 -6.15 23.56
N CYS A 627 45.42 -5.46 24.52
CA CYS A 627 46.05 -5.13 25.80
C CYS A 627 46.52 -6.38 26.56
N VAL A 628 45.66 -7.41 26.64
CA VAL A 628 46.03 -8.70 27.27
C VAL A 628 47.18 -9.37 26.53
N MET A 629 47.17 -9.35 25.19
CA MET A 629 48.26 -9.90 24.39
C MET A 629 49.57 -9.14 24.58
N GLU A 630 49.53 -7.81 24.62
CA GLU A 630 50.69 -6.95 24.85
C GLU A 630 51.30 -7.21 26.22
N VAL A 631 50.49 -7.26 27.28
CA VAL A 631 50.96 -7.56 28.64
C VAL A 631 51.61 -8.95 28.69
N LYS A 632 51.05 -9.96 28.02
CA LYS A 632 51.64 -11.31 27.94
C LYS A 632 52.97 -11.32 27.19
N ILE A 633 53.05 -10.65 26.03
CA ILE A 633 54.26 -10.57 25.21
C ILE A 633 55.33 -9.73 25.92
N GLY A 634 54.97 -8.60 26.50
CA GLY A 634 55.84 -7.72 27.28
C GLY A 634 56.43 -8.45 28.49
N ASN A 635 55.59 -9.17 29.24
CA ASN A 635 56.06 -10.01 30.35
C ASN A 635 57.01 -11.11 29.89
N LYS A 636 56.76 -11.75 28.74
CA LYS A 636 57.66 -12.77 28.17
C LYS A 636 59.00 -12.15 27.75
N LYS A 637 58.97 -11.04 27.00
CA LYS A 637 60.17 -10.33 26.55
C LYS A 637 61.00 -9.81 27.72
N ARG A 638 60.36 -9.31 28.79
CA ARG A 638 61.02 -8.87 30.03
C ARG A 638 61.66 -10.04 30.79
N ARG A 639 61.01 -11.21 30.85
CA ARG A 639 61.61 -12.44 31.42
C ARG A 639 62.82 -12.92 30.61
N ASP A 640 62.73 -12.90 29.29
CA ASP A 640 63.82 -13.33 28.41
C ASP A 640 65.01 -12.35 28.47
N LEU A 641 64.76 -11.04 28.57
CA LEU A 641 65.81 -10.04 28.80
C LEU A 641 66.51 -10.23 30.16
N LYS A 642 65.75 -10.45 31.24
CA LYS A 642 66.33 -10.76 32.57
C LYS A 642 67.18 -12.03 32.54
N ARG A 643 66.73 -13.09 31.85
CA ARG A 643 67.52 -14.32 31.65
C ARG A 643 68.81 -14.07 30.89
N ASN A 644 68.76 -13.27 29.81
CA ASN A 644 69.95 -12.93 29.02
C ASN A 644 70.95 -12.05 29.80
N GLN A 645 70.46 -11.11 30.62
CA GLN A 645 71.30 -10.29 31.49
C GLN A 645 71.96 -11.10 32.61
N LEU A 646 71.23 -12.05 33.22
CA LEU A 646 71.77 -13.00 34.18
C LEU A 646 72.83 -13.90 33.53
N ALA A 647 72.56 -14.45 32.33
CA ALA A 647 73.53 -15.28 31.59
C ALA A 647 74.81 -14.51 31.25
N ARG A 648 74.72 -13.23 30.84
CA ARG A 648 75.89 -12.36 30.61
C ARG A 648 76.67 -12.10 31.90
N SER A 649 75.99 -11.89 33.02
CA SER A 649 76.63 -11.69 34.32
C SER A 649 77.38 -12.95 34.80
N TYR A 650 76.78 -14.14 34.67
CA TYR A 650 77.44 -15.41 34.97
C TYR A 650 78.63 -15.69 34.02
N ALA A 651 78.51 -15.38 32.74
CA ALA A 651 79.62 -15.50 31.78
C ALA A 651 80.80 -14.58 32.15
N ASN A 652 80.53 -13.34 32.54
CA ASN A 652 81.54 -12.38 32.98
C ASN A 652 82.20 -12.77 34.33
N MET A 653 81.45 -13.42 35.23
CA MET A 653 82.02 -13.99 36.46
C MET A 653 82.93 -15.19 36.17
N TRP A 654 82.54 -16.05 35.22
CA TRP A 654 83.34 -17.22 34.82
C TRP A 654 84.65 -16.80 34.13
N ALA A 655 84.61 -15.79 33.25
CA ALA A 655 85.80 -15.19 32.64
C ALA A 655 86.77 -14.59 33.67
N ARG A 656 86.26 -13.95 34.74
CA ARG A 656 87.09 -13.43 35.84
C ARG A 656 87.73 -14.52 36.68
N LYS A 657 87.04 -15.65 36.93
CA LYS A 657 87.58 -16.81 37.67
C LYS A 657 88.67 -17.57 36.91
N THR A 658 88.54 -17.72 35.59
CA THR A 658 89.58 -18.38 34.76
C THR A 658 90.83 -17.51 34.60
N LEU A 659 90.70 -16.19 34.53
CA LEU A 659 91.84 -15.26 34.57
C LEU A 659 92.61 -15.33 35.90
N ARG A 660 91.93 -15.50 37.05
CA ARG A 660 92.59 -15.72 38.35
C ARG A 660 93.37 -17.06 38.40
N ARG A 661 92.81 -18.16 37.87
CA ARG A 661 93.51 -19.46 37.82
C ARG A 661 94.75 -19.45 36.92
N LYS A 662 94.78 -18.66 35.84
CA LYS A 662 95.97 -18.49 34.98
C LYS A 662 97.11 -17.74 35.68
N ARG A 663 96.82 -16.81 36.61
CA ARG A 663 97.86 -16.12 37.40
C ARG A 663 98.50 -17.01 38.47
N SER A 664 97.76 -17.99 39.02
CA SER A 664 98.27 -18.91 40.05
C SER A 664 99.23 -19.98 39.54
N ALA A 665 99.27 -20.24 38.22
CA ALA A 665 100.10 -21.29 37.61
C ALA A 665 101.46 -20.80 37.07
N LEU A 666 101.83 -19.53 37.31
CA LEU A 666 103.04 -18.87 36.77
C LEU A 666 104.17 -18.67 37.82
N LEU A 667 104.07 -19.25 39.03
CA LEU A 667 105.15 -19.26 40.02
C LEU A 667 105.66 -20.69 40.31
N SER A 668 106.72 -21.12 39.61
CA SER A 668 107.74 -22.09 40.08
C SER A 668 108.91 -22.15 39.07
N PRO A 669 110.19 -22.23 39.51
CA PRO A 669 111.35 -22.08 38.62
C PRO A 669 111.94 -23.43 38.13
N PRO A 670 112.61 -23.50 36.96
CA PRO A 670 113.35 -24.71 36.55
C PRO A 670 114.89 -24.56 36.67
N LEU A 671 115.55 -25.68 37.02
CA LEU A 671 117.01 -25.86 37.02
C LEU A 671 117.50 -26.43 35.66
N VAL A 672 118.66 -25.91 35.23
CA VAL A 672 119.48 -26.16 34.02
C VAL A 672 120.57 -27.20 34.41
N PRO A 673 121.17 -28.07 33.55
CA PRO A 673 122.12 -27.57 32.55
C PRO A 673 122.53 -28.37 31.29
N ARG A 674 123.07 -27.57 30.33
CA ARG A 674 124.29 -27.76 29.49
C ARG A 674 124.22 -28.74 28.28
N LYS A 675 124.83 -28.48 27.11
CA LYS A 675 125.69 -27.37 26.60
C LYS A 675 125.91 -27.52 25.07
N TYR A 676 126.14 -26.38 24.41
CA TYR A 676 126.95 -26.12 23.18
C TYR A 676 126.44 -26.67 21.82
N SER A 677 126.46 -25.95 20.69
CA SER A 677 127.19 -24.73 20.29
C SER A 677 126.53 -23.96 19.14
N GLU A 678 126.59 -22.62 19.26
CA GLU A 678 126.75 -21.52 18.29
C GLU A 678 126.49 -21.69 16.77
N ILE A 679 125.74 -20.73 16.19
CA ILE A 679 126.26 -19.65 15.31
C ILE A 679 125.23 -18.49 15.23
N VAL A 680 125.78 -17.27 15.20
CA VAL A 680 125.20 -15.92 15.34
C VAL A 680 124.88 -15.34 13.93
N VAL A 681 123.84 -14.52 13.64
CA VAL A 681 123.87 -13.04 13.60
C VAL A 681 122.63 -12.47 12.85
N ARG A 682 122.03 -11.42 13.48
CA ARG A 682 121.26 -10.24 13.00
C ARG A 682 119.90 -10.30 12.27
N ALA A 683 118.94 -9.70 12.98
CA ALA A 683 117.95 -8.68 12.59
C ALA A 683 118.09 -7.97 11.23
N ASN A 684 116.98 -7.78 10.51
CA ASN A 684 116.15 -6.57 10.60
C ASN A 684 114.91 -6.62 9.67
N ASN A 685 113.81 -6.09 10.20
CA ASN A 685 112.77 -5.25 9.59
C ASN A 685 112.40 -5.27 8.09
N LYS A 686 111.07 -5.16 7.91
CA LYS A 686 110.28 -4.48 6.85
C LYS A 686 109.69 -5.29 5.69
N ASP A 687 108.35 -5.22 5.70
CA ASP A 687 107.46 -4.80 4.63
C ASP A 687 107.11 -5.70 3.44
N HIS A 688 105.80 -5.69 3.21
CA HIS A 688 105.08 -5.72 1.93
C HIS A 688 104.82 -7.06 1.20
N THR A 689 103.52 -7.38 1.23
CA THR A 689 102.61 -7.70 0.10
C THR A 689 102.62 -9.08 -0.56
N ASN A 690 101.41 -9.65 -0.49
CA ASN A 690 100.61 -10.26 -1.56
C ASN A 690 100.99 -11.61 -2.19
N ASN A 691 100.05 -12.52 -1.92
CA ASN A 691 99.34 -13.38 -2.86
C ASN A 691 100.00 -14.64 -3.42
N SER A 692 99.26 -15.73 -3.17
CA SER A 692 99.04 -16.88 -4.05
C SER A 692 100.23 -17.84 -4.19
N LYS A 693 100.11 -19.15 -4.30
CA LYS A 693 99.00 -20.11 -4.34
C LYS A 693 99.71 -21.48 -4.37
N LEU A 694 99.05 -22.49 -3.84
CA LEU A 694 99.13 -23.90 -4.28
C LEU A 694 100.40 -24.73 -4.06
N GLY A 695 100.14 -25.98 -3.65
CA GLY A 695 100.89 -27.16 -4.10
C GLY A 695 101.72 -27.79 -2.99
N PHE A 696 101.18 -28.76 -2.24
CA PHE A 696 101.36 -30.20 -2.52
C PHE A 696 102.83 -30.65 -2.46
N HIS A 697 103.24 -31.72 -1.77
CA HIS A 697 102.59 -32.66 -0.87
C HIS A 697 103.73 -33.57 -0.34
N ARG A 698 103.58 -34.06 0.89
CA ARG A 698 103.89 -35.42 1.37
C ARG A 698 105.17 -36.15 0.92
N ASN A 699 105.96 -36.56 1.91
CA ASN A 699 106.01 -37.91 2.52
C ASN A 699 107.29 -37.97 3.39
N SER A 700 107.44 -38.70 4.48
CA SER A 700 106.62 -39.67 5.20
C SER A 700 107.45 -40.10 6.42
N ASP A 701 106.88 -39.98 7.62
CA ASP A 701 106.72 -41.03 8.66
C ASP A 701 107.71 -42.21 8.71
N PRO A 702 108.08 -42.72 9.90
CA PRO A 702 107.10 -43.43 10.72
C PRO A 702 107.20 -43.39 12.27
N ARG A 703 106.00 -43.40 12.90
CA ARG A 703 105.44 -44.30 13.96
C ARG A 703 106.28 -44.52 15.25
N LEU A 704 105.71 -44.56 16.47
CA LEU A 704 104.57 -45.37 16.95
C LEU A 704 104.16 -44.89 18.40
N SER A 705 102.91 -44.45 18.61
CA SER A 705 101.82 -45.08 19.43
C SER A 705 101.77 -44.84 20.95
N SER A 706 100.67 -44.21 21.44
CA SER A 706 99.68 -44.88 22.30
C SER A 706 98.36 -44.09 22.49
N LYS A 707 97.24 -44.78 22.22
CA LYS A 707 95.80 -44.64 22.61
C LYS A 707 95.44 -43.62 23.71
N ALA A 708 94.25 -43.01 23.86
CA ALA A 708 93.03 -42.73 23.08
C ALA A 708 92.02 -42.11 24.09
N LYS A 709 91.33 -41.01 23.75
CA LYS A 709 89.94 -40.70 24.14
C LYS A 709 89.40 -39.59 23.22
N PRO A 710 88.12 -39.64 22.81
CA PRO A 710 87.67 -38.98 21.58
C PRO A 710 87.31 -37.50 21.79
N HIS A 711 87.82 -36.66 20.89
CA HIS A 711 87.39 -35.27 20.76
C HIS A 711 86.00 -35.17 20.12
N ARG A 712 85.11 -34.43 20.79
CA ARG A 712 83.76 -34.08 20.31
C ARG A 712 83.90 -33.02 19.20
N ILE A 713 83.93 -33.46 17.95
CA ILE A 713 83.87 -32.58 16.78
C ILE A 713 82.48 -31.92 16.77
N ARG A 714 82.42 -30.59 16.78
CA ARG A 714 81.22 -29.83 16.40
C ARG A 714 81.25 -29.68 14.88
N PRO A 715 80.37 -30.34 14.13
CA PRO A 715 80.26 -30.01 12.73
C PRO A 715 79.34 -28.78 12.56
N ASP A 716 79.87 -27.73 11.91
CA ASP A 716 79.05 -26.65 11.34
C ASP A 716 78.26 -27.23 10.16
N HIS A 717 76.98 -27.51 10.39
CA HIS A 717 76.11 -28.09 9.36
C HIS A 717 74.82 -27.29 9.23
N ASN A 718 74.71 -26.62 8.08
CA ASN A 718 73.56 -25.84 7.64
C ASN A 718 72.47 -26.84 7.17
N PHE A 719 71.67 -27.39 8.09
CA PHE A 719 70.54 -28.28 7.79
C PHE A 719 69.37 -27.47 7.19
N THR A 720 69.56 -26.97 5.98
CA THR A 720 68.53 -26.23 5.23
C THR A 720 67.97 -27.13 4.13
N THR A 721 68.33 -26.89 2.88
CA THR A 721 67.79 -27.60 1.70
C THR A 721 68.74 -28.65 1.14
N LYS A 722 70.00 -28.68 1.59
CA LYS A 722 71.05 -29.58 1.07
C LYS A 722 71.22 -30.82 1.95
N SER A 723 71.55 -31.96 1.34
CA SER A 723 71.96 -33.15 2.07
C SER A 723 73.23 -32.87 2.87
N VAL A 724 73.28 -33.41 4.10
CA VAL A 724 74.42 -33.27 5.01
C VAL A 724 74.92 -34.67 5.38
N LYS A 725 76.25 -34.86 5.39
CA LYS A 725 76.91 -36.09 5.87
C LYS A 725 76.75 -36.19 7.37
N CYS A 726 75.96 -37.14 7.85
CA CYS A 726 75.70 -37.31 9.28
C CYS A 726 75.91 -38.76 9.69
N TYR A 727 76.43 -38.99 10.89
CA TYR A 727 76.48 -40.33 11.45
C TYR A 727 75.08 -40.75 11.90
N CYS A 728 74.54 -41.84 11.36
CA CYS A 728 73.27 -42.40 11.82
C CYS A 728 73.52 -43.36 12.99
N SER A 729 72.95 -43.08 14.15
CA SER A 729 73.08 -43.95 15.33
C SER A 729 72.52 -45.35 15.12
N ARG A 730 71.53 -45.50 14.22
CA ARG A 730 70.87 -46.78 13.91
C ARG A 730 71.64 -47.63 12.90
N CYS A 731 72.18 -47.02 11.84
CA CYS A 731 72.99 -47.75 10.83
C CYS A 731 74.47 -47.87 11.21
N ARG A 732 74.92 -47.13 12.24
CA ARG A 732 76.34 -47.04 12.66
C ARG A 732 77.31 -46.70 11.52
N ASN A 733 76.81 -46.01 10.50
CA ASN A 733 77.56 -45.56 9.33
C ASN A 733 77.32 -44.06 9.11
N ALA A 734 78.28 -43.42 8.43
CA ALA A 734 78.12 -42.06 7.95
C ALA A 734 77.28 -42.08 6.66
N VAL A 735 76.13 -41.41 6.69
CA VAL A 735 75.16 -41.42 5.58
C VAL A 735 74.82 -39.99 5.18
N ASP A 736 74.62 -39.77 3.89
CA ASP A 736 74.14 -38.50 3.36
C ASP A 736 72.63 -38.39 3.60
N THR A 737 72.22 -37.39 4.38
CA THR A 737 70.81 -37.24 4.79
C THR A 737 69.93 -36.73 3.66
N LEU A 738 68.70 -37.25 3.58
CA LEU A 738 67.72 -36.84 2.56
C LEU A 738 66.72 -35.84 3.17
N PRO A 739 66.74 -34.56 2.75
CA PRO A 739 65.83 -33.54 3.28
C PRO A 739 64.44 -33.68 2.66
N ARG A 740 63.38 -33.64 3.48
CA ARG A 740 61.99 -33.52 3.01
C ARG A 740 61.32 -32.28 3.60
N PRO A 741 60.61 -31.49 2.78
CA PRO A 741 59.84 -30.34 3.26
C PRO A 741 58.61 -30.83 4.04
N VAL A 742 58.31 -30.16 5.16
CA VAL A 742 57.13 -30.41 5.99
C VAL A 742 56.45 -29.08 6.29
N VAL A 743 55.13 -29.07 6.33
CA VAL A 743 54.33 -27.89 6.65
C VAL A 743 54.61 -27.44 8.09
N GLY A 744 55.08 -26.19 8.25
CA GLY A 744 55.46 -25.62 9.53
C GLY A 744 54.25 -25.08 10.33
N ARG A 745 54.45 -24.72 11.61
CA ARG A 745 53.39 -24.05 12.39
C ARG A 745 53.11 -22.62 11.90
N PHE A 746 54.10 -21.97 11.32
CA PHE A 746 53.99 -20.61 10.81
C PHE A 746 53.00 -20.52 9.64
N THR A 747 52.99 -21.50 8.74
CA THR A 747 52.03 -21.57 7.63
C THR A 747 50.58 -21.70 8.12
N TYR A 748 50.31 -22.47 9.18
CA TYR A 748 48.97 -22.55 9.76
C TYR A 748 48.51 -21.22 10.38
N ILE A 749 49.41 -20.49 11.04
CA ILE A 749 49.10 -19.18 11.64
C ILE A 749 48.84 -18.13 10.55
N SER A 750 49.66 -18.12 9.48
CA SER A 750 49.44 -17.21 8.34
C SER A 750 48.13 -17.51 7.61
N VAL A 751 47.78 -18.79 7.41
CA VAL A 751 46.48 -19.18 6.81
C VAL A 751 45.32 -18.75 7.71
N ALA A 752 45.41 -18.96 9.03
CA ALA A 752 44.37 -18.52 9.97
C ALA A 752 44.21 -16.98 10.00
N PHE A 753 45.31 -16.23 9.90
CA PHE A 753 45.28 -14.77 9.82
C PHE A 753 44.63 -14.28 8.52
N CYS A 754 44.94 -14.89 7.37
CA CYS A 754 44.30 -14.55 6.10
C CYS A 754 42.79 -14.89 6.08
N ILE A 755 42.38 -15.99 6.72
CA ILE A 755 40.96 -16.35 6.88
C ILE A 755 40.23 -15.35 7.79
N LEU A 756 40.82 -14.98 8.92
CA LEU A 756 40.22 -14.02 9.86
C LEU A 756 40.12 -12.59 9.32
N THR A 757 40.94 -12.24 8.33
CA THR A 757 40.97 -10.91 7.72
C THR A 757 40.22 -10.84 6.38
N PHE A 758 39.56 -11.93 5.96
CA PHE A 758 38.85 -12.05 4.66
C PHE A 758 39.68 -11.63 3.43
N LEU A 759 41.01 -11.63 3.56
CA LEU A 759 41.95 -11.37 2.48
C LEU A 759 42.24 -12.71 1.78
N TRP A 760 41.38 -13.06 0.83
CA TRP A 760 41.53 -14.25 0.00
C TRP A 760 42.01 -13.86 -1.42
N PRO A 761 43.33 -13.77 -1.67
CA PRO A 761 43.83 -13.62 -3.04
C PRO A 761 43.97 -15.00 -3.70
N CYS A 762 43.19 -15.24 -4.75
CA CYS A 762 43.11 -16.47 -5.54
C CYS A 762 44.37 -16.83 -6.37
N ALA A 763 45.62 -16.46 -6.02
CA ALA A 763 46.72 -16.67 -6.98
C ALA A 763 48.16 -17.02 -6.52
N PRO A 764 48.66 -16.81 -5.28
CA PRO A 764 50.08 -17.16 -5.01
C PRO A 764 50.31 -18.22 -3.92
N LEU A 765 49.30 -18.96 -3.48
CA LEU A 765 49.45 -19.96 -2.40
C LEU A 765 50.53 -21.04 -2.67
N PRO A 766 50.67 -21.62 -3.89
CA PRO A 766 51.68 -22.65 -4.13
C PRO A 766 53.13 -22.10 -4.07
N CYS A 767 53.35 -20.86 -4.54
CA CYS A 767 54.67 -20.24 -4.54
C CYS A 767 55.08 -19.70 -3.16
N PHE A 768 54.11 -19.27 -2.33
CA PHE A 768 54.39 -18.80 -0.98
C PHE A 768 54.68 -19.96 -0.01
N LEU A 769 54.03 -21.13 -0.18
CA LEU A 769 54.15 -22.25 0.74
C LEU A 769 55.52 -22.96 0.68
N THR A 770 56.14 -23.06 -0.51
CA THR A 770 57.46 -23.69 -0.67
C THR A 770 58.58 -22.83 -0.07
N ALA A 771 58.43 -21.51 -0.12
CA ALA A 771 59.40 -20.57 0.43
C ALA A 771 59.52 -20.65 1.96
N PHE A 772 58.48 -21.10 2.68
CA PHE A 772 58.42 -21.13 4.15
C PHE A 772 58.32 -22.54 4.77
N ALA A 773 58.67 -23.59 4.02
CA ALA A 773 58.66 -24.97 4.52
C ALA A 773 59.76 -25.21 5.59
N ASP A 774 59.43 -26.00 6.62
CA ASP A 774 60.40 -26.59 7.55
C ASP A 774 61.03 -27.83 6.90
N TYR A 775 62.28 -28.18 7.25
CA TYR A 775 62.97 -29.35 6.68
C TYR A 775 63.25 -30.41 7.75
N VAL A 776 62.94 -31.67 7.41
CA VAL A 776 63.28 -32.85 8.22
C VAL A 776 64.24 -33.72 7.43
N HIS A 777 65.36 -34.10 8.05
CA HIS A 777 66.40 -34.91 7.44
C HIS A 777 66.26 -36.37 7.87
N TYR A 778 66.13 -37.25 6.89
CA TYR A 778 65.99 -38.70 7.09
C TYR A 778 67.27 -39.43 6.68
N CYS A 779 67.56 -40.55 7.33
CA CYS A 779 68.54 -41.51 6.86
C CYS A 779 67.95 -42.27 5.65
N PRO A 780 68.61 -42.30 4.48
CA PRO A 780 68.11 -43.03 3.32
C PRO A 780 68.10 -44.55 3.52
N GLU A 781 68.98 -45.10 4.36
CA GLU A 781 69.06 -46.55 4.56
C GLU A 781 68.03 -47.10 5.57
N CYS A 782 67.72 -46.36 6.63
CA CYS A 782 66.80 -46.85 7.68
C CYS A 782 65.55 -45.97 7.91
N GLY A 783 65.42 -44.86 7.19
CA GLY A 783 64.29 -43.92 7.35
C GLY A 783 64.24 -43.18 8.69
N HIS A 784 65.27 -43.30 9.55
CA HIS A 784 65.28 -42.63 10.85
C HIS A 784 65.45 -41.11 10.72
N ILE A 785 64.74 -40.34 11.54
CA ILE A 785 64.82 -38.87 11.57
C ILE A 785 66.08 -38.46 12.34
N ILE A 786 67.03 -37.86 11.63
CA ILE A 786 68.33 -37.45 12.22
C ILE A 786 68.25 -36.03 12.78
N GLY A 787 67.47 -35.16 12.14
CA GLY A 787 67.36 -33.77 12.56
C GLY A 787 66.17 -33.05 11.95
N ARG A 788 65.70 -32.04 12.67
CA ARG A 788 64.65 -31.13 12.19
C ARG A 788 65.13 -29.69 12.26
N PHE A 789 65.01 -29.00 11.14
CA PHE A 789 65.22 -27.57 11.04
C PHE A 789 63.88 -26.85 11.05
N ARG A 790 63.76 -25.84 11.93
CA ARG A 790 62.61 -24.93 11.97
C ARG A 790 63.09 -23.53 11.69
N ARG A 791 62.46 -22.82 10.76
CA ARG A 791 62.82 -21.43 10.49
C ARG A 791 62.55 -20.57 11.73
N GLY A 792 63.58 -19.92 12.27
CA GLY A 792 63.51 -19.13 13.51
C GLY A 792 63.71 -19.90 14.82
N GLY A 793 63.98 -21.21 14.78
CA GLY A 793 64.36 -22.02 15.95
C GLY A 793 65.78 -22.60 15.83
N SER A 794 66.37 -23.01 16.96
CA SER A 794 67.65 -23.75 16.93
C SER A 794 67.45 -25.16 16.34
N PRO A 795 68.36 -25.66 15.48
CA PRO A 795 68.27 -27.01 14.94
C PRO A 795 68.30 -28.04 16.06
N LYS A 796 67.38 -29.01 16.02
CA LYS A 796 67.33 -30.11 16.98
C LYS A 796 67.84 -31.38 16.32
N PHE A 797 68.86 -31.96 16.93
CA PHE A 797 69.40 -33.28 16.59
C PHE A 797 68.70 -34.34 17.42
N TYR A 798 68.30 -35.42 16.77
CA TYR A 798 67.92 -36.65 17.44
C TYR A 798 69.10 -37.59 17.27
N VAL A 799 69.89 -37.74 18.33
CA VAL A 799 71.07 -38.64 18.36
C VAL A 799 70.60 -40.06 18.53
#